data_AF-A0A093V2F8-F1
#
_entry.id   AF-A0A093V2F8-F1
#
_cell.length_a   1.000
_cell.length_b   1.000
_cell.length_c   1.000
_cell.angle_alpha   90.00
_cell.angle_beta   90.00
_cell.angle_gamma   90.00
#
_symmetry.space_group_name_H-M   'P 1'
#
loop_
_entity.id
_entity.type
_entity.pdbx_description
1 polymer ?
#
loop_
_entity_poly.entity_id
_entity_poly.type
_entity_poly.pdbx_seq_one_letter_code
_entity_poly.pdbx_strand_id
1 'polypeptide(L)'
;MTSSVLYSNIANPPTQIVKADGHYLLTADGRKIFDATSGAAVAALGHNNPEVKAAIVEQLETLDYAYLPFFSSGAAERIFMSVLTERIGTEAVEASLKMARQYFVELGQPSRTKFIARKQSYHGNTLGSLATGFHKGRRGIYEPILATNVSHVSPCYSYRGQQAGESEEQYISQLAQELENEFQAQGPDTVCAFIAETVSGTTLGCVPPVPGYFKAMREVCDRHGALLILDEVMSGMGRTGTLHAWQQEGVVPDLQTVAKGLGAGFVPIGALLLHKKVVDVLSKGSKAFVHSQTYQGHPVACAAAVEVQNIIVRDNLLENVKVQGELLGKLLHERLGEHRYVGDIRGRGLLWGVEFVKDKVTKEPFAAHEQIGAKINSKGLEAKYSISLMPGGGIVDGKDGDIILIAPPYTITSTEVEEMAKTIADIKEAQSKRFNGSLASRGKLVGKTVPTTLSYGGETDTDTSSLINAKSRSSIISRRKAPSPTLKQKYTARHEQKPRSRSDNRRMTPQWLSSSTNSRIMENKEDTTVIVKRSLNHVDGETQYLMQYFAEHIAPAAAVIDRGWNGFRDLLLPYAEIEPFVRRAIAAVSRQHIILRLGGDFASDIREYNGLISELVARSKVFAPNQDIPSLIVLLLLHYRETVSGGNGFKYLYGSLKSLPDLTIQNSLPGQLSELARFVNIQILRLRLFAEPLFDEADGKQYLSVHRTRCFEFLRFCQSLHPEYEELMKLLFAAVTLACEAYIRRACFDPPSNEAAHLIETFRQLVQRVKSYGNVVGQNLLAWPFFVMAAESSTQEDRDFFLNELQSLYEATGYRSALRGVETIRNMWQAGLNTRWTSLLGGYDQFLIM
;
A
#
# COMPACT_ATOMS: atom_id res chain seq x y z
N MET A 1 -33.41 -5.20 -23.57
CA MET A 1 -32.40 -6.00 -24.30
C MET A 1 -31.90 -7.05 -23.33
N THR A 2 -31.86 -8.32 -23.74
CA THR A 2 -31.13 -9.36 -22.98
C THR A 2 -29.64 -9.04 -23.04
N SER A 3 -28.93 -9.06 -21.90
CA SER A 3 -27.50 -8.78 -21.87
C SER A 3 -26.73 -9.88 -22.63
N SER A 4 -25.69 -9.50 -23.38
CA SER A 4 -24.76 -10.47 -23.97
C SER A 4 -23.75 -11.03 -22.95
N VAL A 5 -23.76 -10.52 -21.72
CA VAL A 5 -22.93 -11.01 -20.62
C VAL A 5 -23.59 -12.24 -20.00
N LEU A 6 -22.84 -13.35 -19.92
CA LEU A 6 -23.26 -14.54 -19.20
C LEU A 6 -23.09 -14.34 -17.70
N TYR A 7 -24.13 -13.84 -17.03
CA TYR A 7 -24.13 -13.71 -15.58
C TYR A 7 -24.29 -15.08 -14.90
N SER A 8 -23.72 -15.20 -13.68
CA SER A 8 -23.82 -16.43 -12.87
C SER A 8 -25.27 -16.82 -12.57
N ASN A 9 -26.19 -15.86 -12.50
CA ASN A 9 -27.63 -16.10 -12.51
C ASN A 9 -28.25 -15.40 -13.73
N ILE A 10 -28.56 -16.19 -14.76
CA ILE A 10 -29.10 -15.69 -16.02
C ILE A 10 -30.53 -15.14 -15.83
N ALA A 11 -31.29 -15.72 -14.91
CA ALA A 11 -32.68 -15.31 -14.66
C ALA A 11 -32.76 -13.98 -13.90
N ASN A 12 -31.78 -13.70 -13.04
CA ASN A 12 -31.72 -12.48 -12.22
C ASN A 12 -30.33 -11.84 -12.35
N PRO A 13 -30.11 -11.03 -13.40
CA PRO A 13 -28.83 -10.35 -13.58
C PRO A 13 -28.57 -9.39 -12.40
N PRO A 14 -27.29 -9.25 -11.98
CA PRO A 14 -26.94 -8.34 -10.89
C PRO A 14 -27.20 -6.88 -11.28
N THR A 15 -27.42 -6.03 -10.26
CA THR A 15 -27.51 -4.59 -10.47
C THR A 15 -26.19 -4.04 -11.02
N GLN A 16 -26.26 -3.27 -12.11
CA GLN A 16 -25.09 -2.64 -12.70
C GLN A 16 -24.54 -1.53 -11.79
N ILE A 17 -23.22 -1.52 -11.59
CA ILE A 17 -22.50 -0.42 -10.95
C ILE A 17 -22.00 0.53 -12.04
N VAL A 18 -22.25 1.84 -11.88
CA VAL A 18 -21.89 2.88 -12.86
C VAL A 18 -20.77 3.79 -12.39
N LYS A 19 -20.53 3.85 -11.08
CA LYS A 19 -19.43 4.61 -10.46
C LYS A 19 -19.05 3.95 -9.13
N ALA A 20 -17.80 4.11 -8.72
CA ALA A 20 -17.33 3.75 -7.38
C ALA A 20 -16.41 4.87 -6.88
N ASP A 21 -16.47 5.18 -5.59
CA ASP A 21 -15.68 6.25 -4.98
C ASP A 21 -15.56 6.04 -3.47
N GLY A 22 -14.33 6.05 -2.94
CA GLY A 22 -14.07 5.75 -1.53
C GLY A 22 -14.62 4.39 -1.14
N HIS A 23 -15.51 4.33 -0.14
CA HIS A 23 -16.11 3.10 0.36
C HIS A 23 -17.47 2.76 -0.29
N TYR A 24 -17.84 3.43 -1.38
CA TYR A 24 -19.19 3.33 -1.95
C TYR A 24 -19.22 2.96 -3.43
N LEU A 25 -20.27 2.23 -3.80
CA LEU A 25 -20.65 1.91 -5.16
C LEU A 25 -21.95 2.66 -5.52
N LEU A 26 -22.02 3.24 -6.71
CA LEU A 26 -23.23 3.83 -7.26
C LEU A 26 -23.82 2.89 -8.30
N THR A 27 -25.04 2.43 -8.05
CA THR A 27 -25.78 1.57 -8.98
C THR A 27 -26.41 2.38 -10.11
N ALA A 28 -26.74 1.73 -11.22
CA ALA A 28 -27.44 2.35 -12.35
C ALA A 28 -28.83 2.91 -11.99
N ASP A 29 -29.45 2.41 -10.92
CA ASP A 29 -30.73 2.93 -10.39
C ASP A 29 -30.54 4.03 -9.33
N GLY A 30 -29.33 4.54 -9.15
CA GLY A 30 -29.02 5.71 -8.32
C GLY A 30 -28.80 5.42 -6.84
N ARG A 31 -28.81 4.16 -6.39
CA ARG A 31 -28.50 3.79 -5.01
C ARG A 31 -27.00 3.90 -4.75
N LYS A 32 -26.63 4.55 -3.65
CA LYS A 32 -25.26 4.59 -3.12
C LYS A 32 -25.11 3.49 -2.07
N ILE A 33 -24.40 2.43 -2.43
CA ILE A 33 -24.21 1.23 -1.59
C ILE A 33 -22.85 1.31 -0.89
N PHE A 34 -22.82 1.19 0.44
CA PHE A 34 -21.59 1.01 1.20
C PHE A 34 -21.01 -0.38 0.94
N ASP A 35 -19.77 -0.43 0.47
CA ASP A 35 -19.05 -1.67 0.16
C ASP A 35 -18.33 -2.20 1.40
N ALA A 36 -19.06 -2.92 2.26
CA ALA A 36 -18.49 -3.58 3.44
C ALA A 36 -17.66 -4.83 3.10
N THR A 37 -17.40 -5.09 1.82
CA THR A 37 -16.77 -6.34 1.33
C THR A 37 -15.49 -6.09 0.55
N SER A 38 -15.27 -4.86 0.08
CA SER A 38 -14.25 -4.54 -0.91
C SER A 38 -14.34 -5.48 -2.13
N GLY A 39 -15.56 -5.83 -2.55
CA GLY A 39 -15.81 -6.97 -3.44
C GLY A 39 -15.46 -8.30 -2.77
N ALA A 40 -14.58 -9.11 -3.37
CA ALA A 40 -14.07 -10.34 -2.74
C ALA A 40 -12.86 -10.06 -1.83
N ALA A 41 -12.94 -9.04 -0.97
CA ALA A 41 -11.82 -8.49 -0.19
C ALA A 41 -10.66 -7.95 -1.06
N VAL A 42 -10.97 -7.39 -2.23
CA VAL A 42 -10.01 -6.94 -3.25
C VAL A 42 -9.65 -5.47 -3.09
N ALA A 43 -10.64 -4.59 -3.02
CA ALA A 43 -10.48 -3.12 -3.00
C ALA A 43 -9.95 -2.62 -1.65
N ALA A 44 -8.67 -2.90 -1.36
CA ALA A 44 -8.02 -2.61 -0.08
C ALA A 44 -7.94 -1.11 0.22
N LEU A 45 -7.73 -0.24 -0.78
CA LEU A 45 -7.70 1.22 -0.61
C LEU A 45 -9.08 1.89 -0.79
N GLY A 46 -10.13 1.09 -0.96
CA GLY A 46 -11.40 1.58 -1.50
C GLY A 46 -11.28 1.88 -3.00
N HIS A 47 -12.19 2.69 -3.50
CA HIS A 47 -12.38 2.93 -4.93
C HIS A 47 -11.85 4.30 -5.36
N ASN A 48 -11.41 4.39 -6.62
CA ASN A 48 -11.09 5.65 -7.30
C ASN A 48 -9.90 6.46 -6.72
N ASN A 49 -8.92 5.80 -6.09
CA ASN A 49 -7.71 6.46 -5.60
C ASN A 49 -6.96 7.20 -6.74
N PRO A 50 -6.70 8.52 -6.62
CA PRO A 50 -6.10 9.32 -7.68
C PRO A 50 -4.62 9.00 -7.93
N GLU A 51 -3.87 8.60 -6.89
CA GLU A 51 -2.43 8.33 -6.97
C GLU A 51 -2.16 7.04 -7.74
N VAL A 52 -2.91 5.98 -7.46
CA VAL A 52 -2.80 4.72 -8.22
C VAL A 52 -3.18 4.92 -9.69
N LYS A 53 -4.19 5.75 -9.98
CA LYS A 53 -4.54 6.12 -11.36
C LYS A 53 -3.42 6.88 -12.05
N ALA A 54 -2.78 7.82 -11.36
CA ALA A 54 -1.65 8.56 -11.91
C ALA A 54 -0.48 7.62 -12.24
N ALA A 55 -0.14 6.69 -11.33
CA ALA A 55 0.90 5.69 -11.56
C ALA A 55 0.60 4.76 -12.76
N ILE A 56 -0.67 4.40 -12.95
CA ILE A 56 -1.12 3.64 -14.13
C ILE A 56 -0.92 4.45 -15.42
N VAL A 57 -1.35 5.72 -15.42
CA VAL A 57 -1.23 6.60 -16.60
C VAL A 57 0.24 6.85 -16.94
N GLU A 58 1.08 7.18 -15.96
CA GLU A 58 2.52 7.39 -16.14
C GLU A 58 3.21 6.14 -16.71
N GLN A 59 2.83 4.95 -16.23
CA GLN A 59 3.37 3.71 -16.78
C GLN A 59 2.92 3.49 -18.22
N LEU A 60 1.67 3.81 -18.57
CA LEU A 60 1.16 3.72 -19.95
C LEU A 60 1.84 4.71 -20.91
N GLU A 61 2.27 5.87 -20.42
CA GLU A 61 3.02 6.85 -21.22
C GLU A 61 4.43 6.36 -21.61
N THR A 62 4.98 5.40 -20.85
CA THR A 62 6.35 4.91 -21.05
C THR A 62 6.40 3.49 -21.64
N LEU A 63 5.65 2.56 -21.06
CA LEU A 63 5.60 1.16 -21.46
C LEU A 63 4.30 0.51 -20.99
N ASP A 64 3.43 0.15 -21.93
CA ASP A 64 2.20 -0.57 -21.67
C ASP A 64 2.46 -2.05 -21.36
N TYR A 65 3.21 -2.74 -22.22
CA TYR A 65 3.45 -4.17 -22.19
C TYR A 65 4.86 -4.54 -22.63
N ALA A 66 5.47 -5.47 -21.91
CA ALA A 66 6.69 -6.15 -22.32
C ALA A 66 6.59 -7.64 -21.99
N TYR A 67 7.08 -8.49 -22.90
CA TYR A 67 7.09 -9.92 -22.68
C TYR A 67 8.29 -10.30 -21.80
N LEU A 68 8.00 -10.60 -20.53
CA LEU A 68 8.98 -10.75 -19.45
C LEU A 68 10.14 -11.73 -19.74
N PRO A 69 9.95 -12.86 -20.45
CA PRO A 69 11.08 -13.74 -20.77
C PRO A 69 12.20 -13.10 -21.60
N PHE A 70 11.96 -11.97 -22.27
CA PHE A 70 12.96 -11.26 -23.08
C PHE A 70 13.31 -9.88 -22.55
N PHE A 71 12.40 -9.24 -21.81
CA PHE A 71 12.51 -7.84 -21.41
C PHE A 71 12.09 -7.65 -19.95
N SER A 72 12.75 -6.74 -19.23
CA SER A 72 12.29 -6.31 -17.90
C SER A 72 11.69 -4.90 -17.96
N SER A 73 11.01 -4.48 -16.89
CA SER A 73 10.52 -3.11 -16.71
C SER A 73 10.85 -2.61 -15.31
N GLY A 74 11.12 -1.32 -15.18
CA GLY A 74 11.40 -0.73 -13.87
C GLY A 74 10.25 -0.94 -12.87
N ALA A 75 9.00 -0.98 -13.34
CA ALA A 75 7.85 -1.28 -12.48
C ALA A 75 7.86 -2.72 -11.96
N ALA A 76 8.18 -3.70 -12.82
CA ALA A 76 8.32 -5.10 -12.42
C ALA A 76 9.49 -5.29 -11.43
N GLU A 77 10.64 -4.66 -11.66
CA GLU A 77 11.75 -4.71 -10.70
C GLU A 77 11.38 -4.06 -9.35
N ARG A 78 10.71 -2.90 -9.38
CA ARG A 78 10.35 -2.18 -8.15
C ARG A 78 9.42 -2.96 -7.24
N ILE A 79 8.42 -3.65 -7.78
CA ILE A 79 7.52 -4.46 -6.96
C ILE A 79 8.24 -5.67 -6.34
N PHE A 80 9.28 -6.19 -6.99
CA PHE A 80 10.17 -7.19 -6.39
C PHE A 80 11.02 -6.58 -5.26
N MET A 81 11.50 -5.35 -5.45
CA MET A 81 12.27 -4.63 -4.43
C MET A 81 11.45 -4.21 -3.21
N SER A 82 10.20 -3.80 -3.41
CA SER A 82 9.38 -3.21 -2.35
C SER A 82 8.54 -4.22 -1.58
N VAL A 83 8.16 -5.36 -2.19
CA VAL A 83 7.11 -6.24 -1.63
C VAL A 83 7.33 -7.74 -1.86
N LEU A 84 8.03 -8.16 -2.93
CA LEU A 84 7.99 -9.56 -3.39
C LEU A 84 9.37 -10.16 -3.69
N THR A 85 9.69 -11.29 -3.08
CA THR A 85 10.74 -12.16 -3.63
C THR A 85 10.18 -12.94 -4.83
N GLU A 86 10.45 -12.40 -6.03
CA GLU A 86 10.71 -13.13 -7.28
C GLU A 86 9.65 -13.25 -8.40
N ARG A 87 8.32 -13.45 -8.17
CA ARG A 87 7.39 -13.63 -9.33
C ARG A 87 5.99 -13.04 -9.23
N ILE A 88 5.48 -12.49 -10.35
CA ILE A 88 4.15 -11.86 -10.52
C ILE A 88 3.38 -12.49 -11.67
N GLY A 89 2.17 -12.98 -11.42
CA GLY A 89 1.23 -13.52 -12.40
C GLY A 89 -0.18 -13.69 -11.83
N THR A 90 -1.20 -13.77 -12.68
CA THR A 90 -2.60 -13.80 -12.25
C THR A 90 -3.04 -15.14 -11.66
N GLU A 91 -2.27 -16.21 -11.90
CA GLU A 91 -2.59 -17.59 -11.46
C GLU A 91 -1.55 -18.10 -10.45
N ALA A 92 -1.35 -17.36 -9.36
CA ALA A 92 -0.32 -17.63 -8.37
C ALA A 92 -0.35 -19.06 -7.80
N VAL A 93 -1.54 -19.64 -7.60
CA VAL A 93 -1.68 -21.01 -7.10
C VAL A 93 -1.20 -22.05 -8.11
N GLU A 94 -1.52 -21.93 -9.40
CA GLU A 94 -0.99 -22.83 -10.44
C GLU A 94 0.54 -22.76 -10.51
N ALA A 95 1.08 -21.54 -10.44
CA ALA A 95 2.52 -21.33 -10.36
C ALA A 95 3.13 -22.02 -9.12
N SER A 96 2.47 -21.95 -7.96
CA SER A 96 2.95 -22.58 -6.72
C SER A 96 3.02 -24.11 -6.83
N LEU A 97 2.01 -24.75 -7.43
CA LEU A 97 1.97 -26.20 -7.63
C LEU A 97 3.08 -26.65 -8.59
N LYS A 98 3.25 -25.92 -9.71
CA LYS A 98 4.34 -26.18 -10.67
C LYS A 98 5.71 -25.95 -10.06
N MET A 99 5.86 -24.91 -9.24
CA MET A 99 7.12 -24.61 -8.55
C MET A 99 7.48 -25.72 -7.56
N ALA A 100 6.53 -26.14 -6.72
CA ALA A 100 6.74 -27.24 -5.79
C ALA A 100 7.12 -28.53 -6.52
N ARG A 101 6.47 -28.84 -7.65
CA ARG A 101 6.84 -29.99 -8.48
C ARG A 101 8.26 -29.84 -9.04
N GLN A 102 8.59 -28.69 -9.63
CA GLN A 102 9.90 -28.49 -10.22
C GLN A 102 11.01 -28.54 -9.17
N TYR A 103 10.81 -27.96 -7.98
CA TYR A 103 11.74 -28.03 -6.85
C TYR A 103 12.22 -29.47 -6.58
N PHE A 104 11.30 -30.44 -6.52
CA PHE A 104 11.68 -31.84 -6.29
C PHE A 104 12.27 -32.53 -7.53
N VAL A 105 11.91 -32.10 -8.74
CA VAL A 105 12.60 -32.58 -9.96
C VAL A 105 14.07 -32.14 -9.94
N GLU A 106 14.37 -30.90 -9.58
CA GLU A 106 15.74 -30.39 -9.45
C GLU A 106 16.53 -31.10 -8.32
N LEU A 107 15.85 -31.55 -7.27
CA LEU A 107 16.46 -32.37 -6.20
C LEU A 107 16.65 -33.85 -6.57
N GLY A 108 16.29 -34.27 -7.78
CA GLY A 108 16.37 -35.68 -8.18
C GLY A 108 15.31 -36.58 -7.53
N GLN A 109 14.18 -36.00 -7.10
CA GLN A 109 13.03 -36.71 -6.50
C GLN A 109 11.78 -36.65 -7.40
N PRO A 110 11.84 -37.19 -8.63
CA PRO A 110 10.76 -37.06 -9.60
C PRO A 110 9.48 -37.84 -9.22
N SER A 111 9.49 -38.69 -8.21
CA SER A 111 8.28 -39.35 -7.68
C SER A 111 7.31 -38.39 -6.98
N ARG A 112 7.80 -37.25 -6.47
CA ARG A 112 6.98 -36.27 -5.76
C ARG A 112 6.04 -35.52 -6.71
N THR A 113 4.77 -35.91 -6.70
CA THR A 113 3.75 -35.46 -7.64
C THR A 113 2.42 -35.10 -6.96
N LYS A 114 2.26 -35.44 -5.68
CA LYS A 114 1.01 -35.28 -4.95
C LYS A 114 0.98 -34.05 -4.06
N PHE A 115 -0.21 -33.61 -3.68
CA PHE A 115 -0.43 -32.49 -2.77
C PHE A 115 -1.45 -32.86 -1.70
N ILE A 116 -1.30 -32.30 -0.51
CA ILE A 116 -2.29 -32.41 0.55
C ILE A 116 -2.85 -31.02 0.81
N ALA A 117 -4.17 -30.87 0.82
CA ALA A 117 -4.87 -29.63 1.12
C ALA A 117 -5.90 -29.83 2.24
N ARG A 118 -6.65 -28.80 2.60
CA ARG A 118 -7.73 -28.91 3.60
C ARG A 118 -9.09 -29.09 2.93
N LYS A 119 -9.98 -29.84 3.58
CA LYS A 119 -11.42 -29.80 3.27
C LYS A 119 -11.92 -28.36 3.49
N GLN A 120 -12.88 -27.93 2.66
CA GLN A 120 -13.47 -26.59 2.69
C GLN A 120 -12.48 -25.44 2.47
N SER A 121 -11.34 -25.70 1.81
CA SER A 121 -10.45 -24.64 1.34
C SER A 121 -10.84 -24.10 -0.04
N TYR A 122 -10.37 -22.90 -0.34
CA TYR A 122 -10.48 -22.28 -1.66
C TYR A 122 -9.13 -21.76 -2.14
N HIS A 123 -8.63 -22.36 -3.23
CA HIS A 123 -7.34 -21.99 -3.84
C HIS A 123 -7.47 -21.45 -5.27
N GLY A 124 -8.70 -21.30 -5.79
CA GLY A 124 -8.94 -20.76 -7.13
C GLY A 124 -9.99 -21.54 -7.92
N ASN A 125 -10.07 -21.27 -9.22
CA ASN A 125 -11.08 -21.83 -10.12
C ASN A 125 -10.52 -22.30 -11.47
N THR A 126 -9.19 -22.34 -11.64
CA THR A 126 -8.52 -23.08 -12.73
C THR A 126 -8.51 -24.58 -12.39
N LEU A 127 -8.26 -25.48 -13.35
CA LEU A 127 -8.39 -26.92 -13.07
C LEU A 127 -7.46 -27.42 -11.95
N GLY A 128 -6.19 -26.98 -11.89
CA GLY A 128 -5.26 -27.37 -10.84
C GLY A 128 -5.60 -26.75 -9.48
N SER A 129 -5.91 -25.44 -9.45
CA SER A 129 -6.33 -24.77 -8.22
C SER A 129 -7.67 -25.25 -7.68
N LEU A 130 -8.63 -25.57 -8.55
CA LEU A 130 -9.93 -26.14 -8.20
C LEU A 130 -9.77 -27.58 -7.70
N ALA A 131 -8.89 -28.37 -8.31
CA ALA A 131 -8.51 -29.72 -7.83
C ALA A 131 -7.81 -29.67 -6.46
N THR A 132 -7.09 -28.58 -6.18
CA THR A 132 -6.40 -28.37 -4.91
C THR A 132 -7.35 -27.93 -3.80
N GLY A 133 -8.24 -26.96 -4.07
CA GLY A 133 -9.28 -26.54 -3.12
C GLY A 133 -10.35 -27.62 -2.91
N PHE A 134 -11.22 -27.46 -1.91
CA PHE A 134 -12.28 -28.44 -1.61
C PHE A 134 -13.66 -27.82 -1.42
N HIS A 135 -14.01 -26.88 -2.29
CA HIS A 135 -15.37 -26.33 -2.36
C HIS A 135 -16.28 -27.28 -3.17
N LYS A 136 -16.92 -28.25 -2.50
CA LYS A 136 -17.75 -29.30 -3.13
C LYS A 136 -18.70 -28.77 -4.23
N GLY A 137 -19.48 -27.73 -3.94
CA GLY A 137 -20.43 -27.18 -4.91
C GLY A 137 -19.80 -26.62 -6.19
N ARG A 138 -18.58 -26.05 -6.12
CA ARG A 138 -17.87 -25.53 -7.30
C ARG A 138 -17.14 -26.64 -8.05
N ARG A 139 -16.67 -27.67 -7.34
CA ARG A 139 -15.94 -28.81 -7.90
C ARG A 139 -16.84 -29.83 -8.60
N GLY A 140 -18.05 -30.05 -8.09
CA GLY A 140 -18.86 -31.24 -8.40
C GLY A 140 -19.04 -31.54 -9.89
N ILE A 141 -19.35 -30.52 -10.71
CA ILE A 141 -19.54 -30.71 -12.16
C ILE A 141 -18.23 -30.96 -12.93
N TYR A 142 -17.08 -30.64 -12.33
CA TYR A 142 -15.77 -30.75 -12.95
C TYR A 142 -14.98 -31.95 -12.44
N GLU A 143 -15.43 -32.68 -11.41
CA GLU A 143 -14.69 -33.81 -10.82
C GLU A 143 -14.09 -34.79 -11.85
N PRO A 144 -14.79 -35.20 -12.93
CA PRO A 144 -14.23 -36.11 -13.93
C PRO A 144 -13.01 -35.58 -14.70
N ILE A 145 -12.78 -34.26 -14.68
CA ILE A 145 -11.67 -33.59 -15.38
C ILE A 145 -10.66 -32.94 -14.41
N LEU A 146 -10.84 -33.11 -13.09
CA LEU A 146 -9.89 -32.65 -12.10
C LEU A 146 -8.75 -33.67 -11.93
N ALA A 147 -7.56 -33.17 -11.58
CA ALA A 147 -6.43 -34.03 -11.27
C ALA A 147 -6.70 -34.85 -9.99
N THR A 148 -6.24 -36.10 -9.96
CA THR A 148 -6.46 -37.07 -8.87
C THR A 148 -5.29 -37.17 -7.89
N ASN A 149 -4.28 -36.30 -8.03
CA ASN A 149 -3.06 -36.26 -7.22
C ASN A 149 -3.16 -35.34 -6.00
N VAL A 150 -4.37 -34.98 -5.58
CA VAL A 150 -4.60 -34.15 -4.39
C VAL A 150 -5.47 -34.92 -3.40
N SER A 151 -5.05 -34.96 -2.13
CA SER A 151 -5.88 -35.42 -1.02
C SER A 151 -6.18 -34.31 -0.02
N HIS A 152 -7.16 -34.53 0.87
CA HIS A 152 -7.71 -33.49 1.72
C HIS A 152 -7.88 -33.93 3.17
N VAL A 153 -7.24 -33.21 4.09
CA VAL A 153 -7.38 -33.37 5.56
C VAL A 153 -8.37 -32.39 6.14
N SER A 154 -8.79 -32.58 7.39
CA SER A 154 -9.71 -31.67 8.07
C SER A 154 -9.15 -30.24 8.22
N PRO A 155 -9.99 -29.19 8.15
CA PRO A 155 -9.57 -27.83 8.45
C PRO A 155 -9.40 -27.63 9.96
N CYS A 156 -8.60 -26.63 10.33
CA CYS A 156 -8.57 -26.12 11.70
C CYS A 156 -9.78 -25.20 11.91
N TYR A 157 -10.84 -25.72 12.51
CA TYR A 157 -12.06 -24.96 12.80
C TYR A 157 -12.65 -25.38 14.15
N SER A 158 -12.13 -24.79 15.23
CA SER A 158 -12.46 -25.17 16.62
C SER A 158 -13.95 -25.15 16.93
N TYR A 159 -14.71 -24.16 16.44
CA TYR A 159 -16.17 -24.11 16.69
C TYR A 159 -16.91 -25.38 16.24
N ARG A 160 -16.41 -26.13 15.25
CA ARG A 160 -17.06 -27.39 14.80
C ARG A 160 -16.22 -28.64 15.01
N GLY A 161 -14.90 -28.54 14.95
CA GLY A 161 -13.99 -29.67 15.02
C GLY A 161 -13.54 -30.05 16.43
N GLN A 162 -13.42 -29.07 17.34
CA GLN A 162 -12.97 -29.30 18.71
C GLN A 162 -14.09 -29.92 19.54
N GLN A 163 -13.81 -31.05 20.17
CA GLN A 163 -14.78 -31.77 20.99
C GLN A 163 -15.04 -31.06 22.32
N ALA A 164 -16.21 -31.31 22.92
CA ALA A 164 -16.52 -30.76 24.22
C ALA A 164 -15.54 -31.27 25.29
N GLY A 165 -14.84 -30.35 25.97
CA GLY A 165 -13.83 -30.68 26.98
C GLY A 165 -12.44 -30.97 26.42
N GLU A 166 -12.24 -30.91 25.10
CA GLU A 166 -10.93 -31.02 24.46
C GLU A 166 -10.18 -29.69 24.56
N SER A 167 -8.92 -29.73 24.97
CA SER A 167 -8.03 -28.55 24.95
C SER A 167 -7.62 -28.18 23.52
N GLU A 168 -7.21 -26.92 23.29
CA GLU A 168 -6.72 -26.49 21.98
C GLU A 168 -5.49 -27.30 21.53
N GLU A 169 -4.61 -27.65 22.47
CA GLU A 169 -3.43 -28.46 22.23
C GLU A 169 -3.78 -29.88 21.76
N GLN A 170 -4.79 -30.51 22.37
CA GLN A 170 -5.28 -31.82 21.94
C GLN A 170 -5.87 -31.78 20.54
N TYR A 171 -6.69 -30.75 20.25
CA TYR A 171 -7.28 -30.56 18.94
C TYR A 171 -6.23 -30.34 17.85
N ILE A 172 -5.20 -29.52 18.12
CA ILE A 172 -4.07 -29.31 17.21
C ILE A 172 -3.30 -30.63 17.00
N SER A 173 -3.04 -31.37 18.07
CA SER A 173 -2.34 -32.67 18.00
C SER A 173 -3.11 -33.67 17.14
N GLN A 174 -4.45 -33.69 17.23
CA GLN A 174 -5.29 -34.53 16.38
C GLN A 174 -5.15 -34.16 14.91
N LEU A 175 -5.21 -32.87 14.56
CA LEU A 175 -5.07 -32.41 13.18
C LEU A 175 -3.66 -32.68 12.62
N ALA A 176 -2.63 -32.54 13.46
CA ALA A 176 -1.25 -32.85 13.08
C ALA A 176 -1.07 -34.36 12.82
N GLN A 177 -1.70 -35.19 13.65
CA GLN A 177 -1.71 -36.64 13.44
C GLN A 177 -2.50 -37.03 12.20
N GLU A 178 -3.60 -36.33 11.88
CA GLU A 178 -4.34 -36.54 10.63
C GLU A 178 -3.46 -36.23 9.41
N LEU A 179 -2.74 -35.11 9.43
CA LEU A 179 -1.80 -34.77 8.36
C LEU A 179 -0.66 -35.81 8.23
N GLU A 180 -0.08 -36.23 9.36
CA GLU A 180 0.92 -37.30 9.40
C GLU A 180 0.40 -38.59 8.76
N ASN A 181 -0.80 -39.03 9.15
CA ASN A 181 -1.44 -40.22 8.60
C ASN A 181 -1.69 -40.10 7.09
N GLU A 182 -2.06 -38.90 6.62
CA GLU A 182 -2.27 -38.66 5.19
C GLU A 182 -0.97 -38.72 4.40
N PHE A 183 0.15 -38.22 4.93
CA PHE A 183 1.47 -38.42 4.33
C PHE A 183 1.80 -39.92 4.20
N GLN A 184 1.54 -40.70 5.24
CA GLN A 184 1.76 -42.16 5.19
C GLN A 184 0.87 -42.84 4.15
N ALA A 185 -0.42 -42.47 4.09
CA ALA A 185 -1.38 -43.03 3.14
C ALA A 185 -1.02 -42.70 1.68
N GLN A 186 -0.52 -41.50 1.42
CA GLN A 186 -0.09 -41.10 0.09
C GLN A 186 1.29 -41.67 -0.31
N GLY A 187 2.10 -42.07 0.67
CA GLY A 187 3.51 -42.36 0.50
C GLY A 187 4.32 -41.05 0.62
N PRO A 188 5.06 -40.83 1.72
CA PRO A 188 5.70 -39.53 2.00
C PRO A 188 6.61 -39.01 0.88
N ASP A 189 7.35 -39.90 0.22
CA ASP A 189 8.25 -39.60 -0.91
C ASP A 189 7.53 -39.31 -2.24
N THR A 190 6.21 -39.23 -2.22
CA THR A 190 5.37 -38.86 -3.37
C THR A 190 4.69 -37.51 -3.21
N VAL A 191 4.74 -36.90 -2.02
CA VAL A 191 4.06 -35.63 -1.72
C VAL A 191 5.01 -34.45 -1.93
N CYS A 192 4.61 -33.49 -2.75
CA CYS A 192 5.31 -32.23 -2.94
C CYS A 192 5.09 -31.30 -1.74
N ALA A 193 3.83 -31.07 -1.39
CA ALA A 193 3.51 -30.00 -0.44
C ALA A 193 2.19 -30.22 0.30
N PHE A 194 2.12 -29.62 1.48
CA PHE A 194 0.87 -29.27 2.14
C PHE A 194 0.52 -27.81 1.82
N ILE A 195 -0.72 -27.56 1.38
CA ILE A 195 -1.22 -26.22 1.02
C ILE A 195 -2.45 -25.83 1.86
N ALA A 196 -2.43 -24.62 2.39
CA ALA A 196 -3.52 -24.09 3.21
C ALA A 196 -3.61 -22.57 3.11
N GLU A 197 -4.82 -22.01 3.20
CA GLU A 197 -4.99 -20.57 3.44
C GLU A 197 -4.61 -20.24 4.89
N THR A 198 -3.79 -19.21 5.13
CA THR A 198 -3.40 -18.81 6.50
C THR A 198 -4.62 -18.46 7.33
N VAL A 199 -5.44 -17.51 6.86
CA VAL A 199 -6.82 -17.30 7.32
C VAL A 199 -7.72 -17.59 6.14
N SER A 200 -8.71 -18.46 6.36
CA SER A 200 -9.62 -18.92 5.31
C SER A 200 -10.54 -17.81 4.80
N GLY A 201 -10.94 -17.88 3.53
CA GLY A 201 -11.93 -16.97 2.95
C GLY A 201 -13.37 -17.37 3.25
N THR A 202 -14.27 -17.14 2.29
CA THR A 202 -15.71 -17.42 2.45
C THR A 202 -16.07 -18.91 2.58
N THR A 203 -15.20 -19.83 2.14
CA THR A 203 -15.55 -21.27 2.06
C THR A 203 -15.55 -21.94 3.44
N LEU A 204 -14.68 -21.52 4.33
CA LEU A 204 -14.69 -21.92 5.75
C LEU A 204 -15.15 -20.76 6.66
N GLY A 205 -15.22 -19.55 6.11
CA GLY A 205 -15.88 -18.38 6.70
C GLY A 205 -14.99 -17.56 7.62
N CYS A 206 -13.85 -17.08 7.11
CA CYS A 206 -12.95 -16.20 7.86
C CYS A 206 -12.36 -16.85 9.12
N VAL A 207 -12.24 -18.17 9.16
CA VAL A 207 -11.65 -18.89 10.31
C VAL A 207 -10.15 -18.59 10.39
N PRO A 208 -9.68 -17.93 11.46
CA PRO A 208 -8.28 -17.92 11.80
C PRO A 208 -7.87 -19.28 12.39
N PRO A 209 -6.61 -19.71 12.22
CA PRO A 209 -6.12 -20.94 12.82
C PRO A 209 -6.11 -20.82 14.35
N VAL A 210 -6.28 -21.94 15.04
CA VAL A 210 -6.00 -22.00 16.48
C VAL A 210 -4.50 -21.76 16.69
N PRO A 211 -4.08 -20.93 17.67
CA PRO A 211 -2.66 -20.64 17.90
C PRO A 211 -1.80 -21.91 18.00
N GLY A 212 -0.72 -21.97 17.22
CA GLY A 212 0.17 -23.14 17.17
C GLY A 212 -0.18 -24.20 16.11
N TYR A 213 -1.36 -24.13 15.47
CA TYR A 213 -1.74 -25.04 14.40
C TYR A 213 -0.72 -25.09 13.26
N PHE A 214 -0.32 -23.94 12.70
CA PHE A 214 0.63 -23.90 11.59
C PHE A 214 2.03 -24.36 11.98
N LYS A 215 2.43 -24.15 13.24
CA LYS A 215 3.69 -24.70 13.76
C LYS A 215 3.66 -26.23 13.72
N ALA A 216 2.57 -26.83 14.21
CA ALA A 216 2.39 -28.28 14.16
C ALA A 216 2.34 -28.82 12.72
N MET A 217 1.65 -28.14 11.79
CA MET A 217 1.63 -28.56 10.38
C MET A 217 3.01 -28.44 9.73
N ARG A 218 3.77 -27.39 10.06
CA ARG A 218 5.14 -27.20 9.56
C ARG A 218 6.05 -28.32 10.02
N GLU A 219 5.99 -28.69 11.30
CA GLU A 219 6.77 -29.80 11.86
C GLU A 219 6.48 -31.13 11.13
N VAL A 220 5.23 -31.40 10.76
CA VAL A 220 4.87 -32.57 9.95
C VAL A 220 5.50 -32.47 8.54
N CYS A 221 5.38 -31.33 7.87
CA CYS A 221 5.96 -31.13 6.54
C CYS A 221 7.49 -31.33 6.55
N ASP A 222 8.16 -30.82 7.59
CA ASP A 222 9.60 -30.95 7.78
C ASP A 222 10.05 -32.39 7.92
N ARG A 223 9.34 -33.21 8.70
CA ARG A 223 9.65 -34.63 8.85
C ARG A 223 9.61 -35.39 7.51
N HIS A 224 8.70 -35.00 6.62
CA HIS A 224 8.52 -35.65 5.31
C HIS A 224 9.28 -34.98 4.18
N GLY A 225 10.05 -33.91 4.47
CA GLY A 225 10.76 -33.11 3.47
C GLY A 225 9.83 -32.44 2.45
N ALA A 226 8.55 -32.29 2.76
CA ALA A 226 7.56 -31.65 1.89
C ALA A 226 7.54 -30.12 2.10
N LEU A 227 7.10 -29.39 1.08
CA LEU A 227 6.98 -27.93 1.18
C LEU A 227 5.71 -27.51 1.91
N LEU A 228 5.78 -26.40 2.64
CA LEU A 228 4.61 -25.69 3.15
C LEU A 228 4.24 -24.54 2.21
N ILE A 229 3.03 -24.58 1.63
CA ILE A 229 2.48 -23.50 0.81
C ILE A 229 1.38 -22.78 1.59
N LEU A 230 1.54 -21.48 1.81
CA LEU A 230 0.50 -20.65 2.43
C LEU A 230 -0.17 -19.76 1.39
N ASP A 231 -1.46 -19.99 1.21
CA ASP A 231 -2.31 -19.20 0.34
C ASP A 231 -2.85 -17.97 1.05
N GLU A 232 -2.28 -16.82 0.72
CA GLU A 232 -2.64 -15.54 1.30
C GLU A 232 -3.28 -14.60 0.27
N VAL A 233 -3.89 -15.17 -0.78
CA VAL A 233 -4.62 -14.41 -1.81
C VAL A 233 -5.78 -13.60 -1.22
N MET A 234 -6.36 -13.99 -0.08
CA MET A 234 -7.37 -13.18 0.63
C MET A 234 -6.85 -12.54 1.92
N SER A 235 -6.06 -13.27 2.69
CA SER A 235 -5.68 -12.90 4.06
C SER A 235 -4.37 -12.11 4.17
N GLY A 236 -3.52 -12.19 3.16
CA GLY A 236 -2.26 -11.44 3.11
C GLY A 236 -2.42 -10.04 2.57
N MET A 237 -1.28 -9.42 2.28
CA MET A 237 -1.18 -8.04 1.82
C MET A 237 -1.92 -7.07 2.75
N GLY A 238 -1.77 -7.26 4.05
CA GLY A 238 -2.27 -6.34 5.07
C GLY A 238 -3.64 -6.66 5.69
N ARG A 239 -4.45 -7.53 5.07
CA ARG A 239 -5.87 -7.72 5.44
C ARG A 239 -6.09 -8.10 6.90
N THR A 240 -5.13 -8.82 7.48
CA THR A 240 -5.17 -9.31 8.86
C THR A 240 -4.40 -8.43 9.86
N GLY A 241 -3.89 -7.27 9.44
CA GLY A 241 -3.15 -6.31 10.29
C GLY A 241 -1.62 -6.45 10.23
N THR A 242 -1.11 -7.48 9.57
CA THR A 242 0.31 -7.63 9.19
C THR A 242 0.43 -7.77 7.67
N LEU A 243 1.61 -7.47 7.12
CA LEU A 243 1.82 -7.55 5.66
C LEU A 243 1.52 -8.96 5.15
N HIS A 244 2.08 -9.97 5.83
CA HIS A 244 1.76 -11.37 5.61
C HIS A 244 1.06 -11.92 6.86
N ALA A 245 -0.01 -12.69 6.69
CA ALA A 245 -0.77 -13.23 7.81
C ALA A 245 0.06 -14.23 8.62
N TRP A 246 0.95 -14.99 7.96
CA TRP A 246 1.83 -15.98 8.59
C TRP A 246 2.80 -15.38 9.62
N GLN A 247 3.07 -14.07 9.57
CA GLN A 247 3.88 -13.38 10.58
C GLN A 247 3.29 -13.51 11.99
N GLN A 248 1.97 -13.55 12.09
CA GLN A 248 1.25 -13.71 13.36
C GLN A 248 1.25 -15.16 13.85
N GLU A 249 1.56 -16.12 12.96
CA GLU A 249 1.67 -17.55 13.28
C GLU A 249 3.10 -17.95 13.67
N GLY A 250 4.09 -17.08 13.41
CA GLY A 250 5.50 -17.37 13.65
C GLY A 250 6.07 -18.47 12.73
N VAL A 251 5.44 -18.74 11.59
CA VAL A 251 5.83 -19.79 10.63
C VAL A 251 6.06 -19.19 9.26
N VAL A 252 7.28 -19.31 8.74
CA VAL A 252 7.61 -18.87 7.38
C VAL A 252 7.26 -20.00 6.38
N PRO A 253 6.43 -19.74 5.35
CA PRO A 253 6.15 -20.73 4.32
C PRO A 253 7.32 -20.89 3.35
N ASP A 254 7.33 -22.01 2.63
CA ASP A 254 8.31 -22.22 1.57
C ASP A 254 7.89 -21.53 0.27
N LEU A 255 6.59 -21.48 0.03
CA LEU A 255 5.94 -20.76 -1.06
C LEU A 255 4.72 -19.99 -0.51
N GLN A 256 4.55 -18.75 -0.94
CA GLN A 256 3.37 -17.95 -0.59
C GLN A 256 2.69 -17.42 -1.84
N THR A 257 1.36 -17.51 -1.89
CA THR A 257 0.57 -16.88 -2.95
C THR A 257 -0.12 -15.64 -2.43
N VAL A 258 -0.03 -14.53 -3.17
CA VAL A 258 -0.73 -13.27 -2.87
C VAL A 258 -1.39 -12.71 -4.12
N ALA A 259 -2.46 -11.93 -3.95
CA ALA A 259 -3.14 -11.20 -5.01
C ALA A 259 -3.99 -10.11 -4.33
N LYS A 260 -5.17 -9.78 -4.86
CA LYS A 260 -6.18 -8.92 -4.21
C LYS A 260 -5.60 -7.63 -3.61
N GLY A 261 -5.37 -7.61 -2.29
CA GLY A 261 -4.76 -6.49 -1.57
C GLY A 261 -3.40 -6.04 -2.15
N LEU A 262 -2.71 -6.91 -2.90
CA LEU A 262 -1.50 -6.57 -3.65
C LEU A 262 -1.70 -5.35 -4.57
N GLY A 263 -2.74 -5.38 -5.41
CA GLY A 263 -3.04 -4.32 -6.39
C GLY A 263 -4.33 -3.56 -6.12
N ALA A 264 -4.99 -3.81 -4.99
CA ALA A 264 -6.24 -3.20 -4.54
C ALA A 264 -7.37 -3.15 -5.60
N GLY A 265 -7.36 -4.06 -6.59
CA GLY A 265 -8.39 -4.12 -7.63
C GLY A 265 -8.31 -3.10 -8.76
N PHE A 266 -7.25 -2.27 -8.82
CA PHE A 266 -7.06 -1.31 -9.91
C PHE A 266 -6.69 -1.99 -11.23
N VAL A 267 -5.79 -2.98 -11.16
CA VAL A 267 -5.38 -3.83 -12.27
C VAL A 267 -5.23 -5.26 -11.74
N PRO A 268 -5.64 -6.31 -12.50
CA PRO A 268 -5.46 -7.69 -12.07
C PRO A 268 -3.99 -8.04 -11.85
N ILE A 269 -3.65 -8.49 -10.65
CA ILE A 269 -2.29 -8.91 -10.30
C ILE A 269 -2.31 -9.96 -9.18
N GLY A 270 -1.41 -10.93 -9.30
CA GLY A 270 -1.07 -11.89 -8.26
C GLY A 270 0.44 -12.14 -8.25
N ALA A 271 0.94 -12.80 -7.23
CA ALA A 271 2.35 -13.12 -7.09
C ALA A 271 2.57 -14.42 -6.32
N LEU A 272 3.67 -15.07 -6.66
CA LEU A 272 4.23 -16.21 -5.95
C LEU A 272 5.55 -15.74 -5.34
N LEU A 273 5.62 -15.77 -4.01
CA LEU A 273 6.84 -15.49 -3.26
C LEU A 273 7.52 -16.82 -2.93
N LEU A 274 8.84 -16.84 -3.05
CA LEU A 274 9.65 -18.03 -2.84
C LEU A 274 10.56 -17.82 -1.63
N HIS A 275 10.63 -18.84 -0.78
CA HIS A 275 11.68 -18.93 0.23
C HIS A 275 13.03 -19.20 -0.43
N LYS A 276 14.11 -18.58 0.07
CA LYS A 276 15.47 -18.70 -0.47
C LYS A 276 15.90 -20.14 -0.75
N LYS A 277 15.50 -21.09 0.09
CA LYS A 277 15.79 -22.53 -0.10
C LYS A 277 15.31 -23.08 -1.46
N VAL A 278 14.17 -22.61 -1.95
CA VAL A 278 13.60 -23.05 -3.25
C VAL A 278 14.40 -22.45 -4.39
N VAL A 279 14.76 -21.18 -4.24
CA VAL A 279 15.61 -20.42 -5.18
C VAL A 279 16.97 -21.08 -5.33
N ASP A 280 17.63 -21.39 -4.21
CA ASP A 280 18.96 -22.01 -4.19
C ASP A 280 18.97 -23.37 -4.91
N VAL A 281 17.87 -24.14 -4.80
CA VAL A 281 17.71 -25.41 -5.52
C VAL A 281 17.56 -25.18 -7.02
N LEU A 282 16.70 -24.26 -7.46
CA LEU A 282 16.57 -23.90 -8.88
C LEU A 282 17.88 -23.38 -9.46
N SER A 283 18.59 -22.52 -8.74
CA SER A 283 19.87 -21.92 -9.18
C SER A 283 20.99 -22.96 -9.32
N LYS A 284 20.96 -24.04 -8.54
CA LYS A 284 21.91 -25.17 -8.67
C LYS A 284 21.49 -26.16 -9.76
N GLY A 285 20.19 -26.29 -10.02
CA GLY A 285 19.62 -27.13 -11.06
C GLY A 285 19.56 -26.41 -12.41
N SER A 286 18.37 -26.39 -13.02
CA SER A 286 18.13 -25.83 -14.35
C SER A 286 18.31 -24.31 -14.48
N LYS A 287 18.42 -23.56 -13.38
CA LYS A 287 18.50 -22.08 -13.33
C LYS A 287 17.30 -21.36 -13.95
N ALA A 288 16.20 -22.07 -14.16
CA ALA A 288 15.00 -21.54 -14.78
C ALA A 288 13.74 -22.12 -14.12
N PHE A 289 12.67 -21.34 -14.08
CA PHE A 289 11.35 -21.86 -13.77
C PHE A 289 10.59 -22.13 -15.08
N VAL A 290 10.14 -23.37 -15.29
CA VAL A 290 9.41 -23.78 -16.51
C VAL A 290 7.94 -23.39 -16.40
N HIS A 291 7.71 -22.07 -16.34
CA HIS A 291 6.40 -21.45 -16.28
C HIS A 291 6.52 -20.00 -16.76
N SER A 292 5.68 -19.65 -17.73
CA SER A 292 5.54 -18.28 -18.21
C SER A 292 4.10 -18.03 -18.62
N GLN A 293 3.59 -16.84 -18.30
CA GLN A 293 2.31 -16.36 -18.80
C GLN A 293 2.54 -15.14 -19.69
N THR A 294 1.65 -14.92 -20.68
CA THR A 294 1.74 -13.77 -21.59
C THR A 294 1.84 -12.45 -20.82
N TYR A 295 1.01 -12.26 -19.80
CA TYR A 295 0.96 -11.03 -19.00
C TYR A 295 1.76 -11.10 -17.69
N GLN A 296 2.69 -12.05 -17.57
CA GLN A 296 3.56 -12.15 -16.41
C GLN A 296 4.39 -10.87 -16.28
N GLY A 297 4.42 -10.27 -15.08
CA GLY A 297 5.15 -9.02 -14.85
C GLY A 297 4.64 -7.81 -15.66
N HIS A 298 3.34 -7.77 -16.01
CA HIS A 298 2.75 -6.67 -16.78
C HIS A 298 3.11 -5.30 -16.16
N PRO A 299 3.79 -4.39 -16.89
CA PRO A 299 4.33 -3.14 -16.32
C PRO A 299 3.27 -2.28 -15.62
N VAL A 300 2.11 -2.06 -16.26
CA VAL A 300 0.99 -1.30 -15.68
C VAL A 300 0.45 -1.91 -14.39
N ALA A 301 0.28 -3.25 -14.35
CA ALA A 301 -0.18 -3.94 -13.15
C ALA A 301 0.86 -3.83 -12.01
N CYS A 302 2.14 -3.94 -12.35
CA CYS A 302 3.23 -3.79 -11.38
C CYS A 302 3.28 -2.36 -10.84
N ALA A 303 3.16 -1.34 -11.69
CA ALA A 303 3.15 0.06 -11.27
C ALA A 303 1.96 0.37 -10.34
N ALA A 304 0.77 -0.12 -10.67
CA ALA A 304 -0.41 -0.01 -9.81
C ALA A 304 -0.18 -0.66 -8.45
N ALA A 305 0.38 -1.88 -8.43
CA ALA A 305 0.68 -2.59 -7.18
C ALA A 305 1.77 -1.88 -6.36
N VAL A 306 2.84 -1.37 -6.97
CA VAL A 306 3.86 -0.59 -6.26
C VAL A 306 3.20 0.59 -5.57
N GLU A 307 2.36 1.34 -6.27
CA GLU A 307 1.72 2.52 -5.71
C GLU A 307 0.71 2.17 -4.60
N VAL A 308 -0.06 1.08 -4.78
CA VAL A 308 -0.95 0.58 -3.71
C VAL A 308 -0.16 0.26 -2.44
N GLN A 309 0.97 -0.42 -2.58
CA GLN A 309 1.77 -0.84 -1.43
C GLN A 309 2.50 0.36 -0.80
N ASN A 310 2.95 1.33 -1.60
CA ASN A 310 3.47 2.60 -1.12
C ASN A 310 2.44 3.34 -0.26
N ILE A 311 1.18 3.43 -0.72
CA ILE A 311 0.09 4.06 0.03
C ILE A 311 -0.17 3.32 1.34
N ILE A 312 -0.25 1.99 1.31
CA ILE A 312 -0.48 1.17 2.52
C ILE A 312 0.58 1.46 3.58
N VAL A 313 1.85 1.55 3.19
CA VAL A 313 2.94 1.82 4.13
C VAL A 313 2.95 3.29 4.55
N ARG A 314 2.88 4.23 3.59
CA ARG A 314 2.92 5.68 3.82
C ARG A 314 1.82 6.14 4.78
N ASP A 315 0.60 5.65 4.58
CA ASP A 315 -0.57 6.06 5.36
C ASP A 315 -0.77 5.17 6.60
N ASN A 316 0.20 4.29 6.89
CA ASN A 316 0.17 3.35 8.02
C ASN A 316 -1.15 2.55 8.10
N LEU A 317 -1.65 2.10 6.94
CA LEU A 317 -2.97 1.51 6.83
C LEU A 317 -3.06 0.15 7.55
N LEU A 318 -1.94 -0.55 7.75
CA LEU A 318 -1.93 -1.80 8.51
C LEU A 318 -2.27 -1.57 9.98
N GLU A 319 -1.85 -0.44 10.55
CA GLU A 319 -2.23 -0.07 11.90
C GLU A 319 -3.72 0.26 11.98
N ASN A 320 -4.25 0.97 10.97
CA ASN A 320 -5.70 1.17 10.89
C ASN A 320 -6.46 -0.16 10.75
N VAL A 321 -5.95 -1.13 9.98
CA VAL A 321 -6.55 -2.48 9.89
C VAL A 321 -6.62 -3.16 11.26
N LYS A 322 -5.60 -3.03 12.11
CA LYS A 322 -5.64 -3.59 13.47
C LYS A 322 -6.68 -2.86 14.32
N VAL A 323 -6.58 -1.54 14.44
CA VAL A 323 -7.45 -0.71 15.29
C VAL A 323 -8.93 -0.88 14.90
N GLN A 324 -9.23 -0.75 13.60
CA GLN A 324 -10.61 -0.87 13.11
C GLN A 324 -11.09 -2.32 13.10
N GLY A 325 -10.18 -3.28 12.92
CA GLY A 325 -10.48 -4.70 13.01
C GLY A 325 -10.91 -5.13 14.42
N GLU A 326 -10.20 -4.66 15.44
CA GLU A 326 -10.55 -4.88 16.85
C GLU A 326 -11.90 -4.24 17.19
N LEU A 327 -12.13 -2.99 16.76
CA LEU A 327 -13.40 -2.30 16.94
C LEU A 327 -14.56 -3.04 16.26
N LEU A 328 -14.37 -3.45 15.00
CA LEU A 328 -15.35 -4.21 14.24
C LEU A 328 -15.70 -5.53 14.93
N GLY A 329 -14.69 -6.29 15.32
CA GLY A 329 -14.86 -7.55 16.04
C GLY A 329 -15.67 -7.38 17.32
N LYS A 330 -15.30 -6.39 18.15
CA LYS A 330 -16.02 -6.03 19.37
C LYS A 330 -17.48 -5.72 19.10
N LEU A 331 -17.76 -4.83 18.14
CA LEU A 331 -19.13 -4.39 17.84
C LEU A 331 -20.00 -5.50 17.24
N LEU A 332 -19.42 -6.40 16.43
CA LEU A 332 -20.14 -7.57 15.93
C LEU A 332 -20.56 -8.48 17.08
N HIS A 333 -19.64 -8.78 18.01
CA HIS A 333 -19.96 -9.58 19.20
C HIS A 333 -21.02 -8.92 20.07
N GLU A 334 -20.87 -7.64 20.41
CA GLU A 334 -21.83 -6.90 21.24
C GLU A 334 -23.23 -6.86 20.63
N ARG A 335 -23.35 -6.69 19.31
CA ARG A 335 -24.64 -6.50 18.64
C ARG A 335 -25.31 -7.80 18.18
N LEU A 336 -24.52 -8.83 17.88
CA LEU A 336 -25.02 -10.05 17.25
C LEU A 336 -24.80 -11.30 18.11
N GLY A 337 -23.87 -11.28 19.06
CA GLY A 337 -23.43 -12.45 19.82
C GLY A 337 -24.56 -13.17 20.53
N GLU A 338 -25.45 -12.45 21.21
CA GLU A 338 -26.58 -13.03 21.95
C GLU A 338 -27.74 -13.48 21.05
N HIS A 339 -27.61 -13.32 19.73
CA HIS A 339 -28.69 -13.68 18.84
C HIS A 339 -28.81 -15.20 18.63
N ARG A 340 -30.02 -15.75 18.83
CA ARG A 340 -30.31 -17.19 18.70
C ARG A 340 -29.91 -17.86 17.39
N TYR A 341 -29.83 -17.09 16.29
CA TYR A 341 -29.44 -17.60 14.97
C TYR A 341 -28.00 -17.28 14.58
N VAL A 342 -27.21 -16.66 15.46
CA VAL A 342 -25.79 -16.40 15.26
C VAL A 342 -25.03 -17.44 16.07
N GLY A 343 -24.37 -18.34 15.35
CA GLY A 343 -23.63 -19.45 15.95
C GLY A 343 -22.24 -19.01 16.38
N ASP A 344 -21.53 -18.34 15.48
CA ASP A 344 -20.14 -17.97 15.66
C ASP A 344 -19.81 -16.65 14.93
N ILE A 345 -18.94 -15.85 15.55
CA ILE A 345 -18.43 -14.58 15.01
C ILE A 345 -16.92 -14.65 15.13
N ARG A 346 -16.22 -14.55 14.01
CA ARG A 346 -14.78 -14.82 13.97
C ARG A 346 -14.10 -14.02 12.88
N GLY A 347 -12.82 -13.75 13.07
CA GLY A 347 -12.04 -12.98 12.13
C GLY A 347 -10.76 -12.44 12.73
N ARG A 348 -10.00 -11.74 11.88
CA ARG A 348 -8.75 -11.07 12.24
C ARG A 348 -8.56 -9.84 11.36
N GLY A 349 -8.07 -8.74 11.92
CA GLY A 349 -7.95 -7.47 11.20
C GLY A 349 -9.31 -7.07 10.61
N LEU A 350 -9.34 -6.74 9.31
CA LEU A 350 -10.57 -6.40 8.60
C LEU A 350 -11.08 -7.57 7.76
N LEU A 351 -11.06 -8.80 8.28
CA LEU A 351 -11.63 -9.99 7.65
C LEU A 351 -12.48 -10.76 8.69
N TRP A 352 -13.80 -10.62 8.59
CA TRP A 352 -14.75 -11.15 9.59
C TRP A 352 -15.86 -11.97 8.95
N GLY A 353 -16.23 -13.05 9.62
CA GLY A 353 -17.35 -13.92 9.29
C GLY A 353 -18.38 -13.92 10.42
N VAL A 354 -19.67 -13.89 10.06
CA VAL A 354 -20.78 -14.16 10.96
C VAL A 354 -21.51 -15.39 10.44
N GLU A 355 -21.51 -16.46 11.24
CA GLU A 355 -22.11 -17.73 10.90
C GLU A 355 -23.51 -17.89 11.47
N PHE A 356 -24.42 -18.38 10.63
CA PHE A 356 -25.82 -18.56 10.99
C PHE A 356 -26.18 -20.02 11.21
N VAL A 357 -26.89 -20.28 12.31
CA VAL A 357 -27.33 -21.62 12.74
C VAL A 357 -28.81 -21.59 13.14
N LYS A 358 -29.50 -22.72 13.01
CA LYS A 358 -30.87 -22.90 13.49
C LYS A 358 -30.94 -22.94 15.01
N ASP A 359 -29.94 -23.60 15.60
CA ASP A 359 -29.80 -23.78 17.04
C ASP A 359 -28.34 -23.53 17.43
N LYS A 360 -28.15 -22.61 18.40
CA LYS A 360 -26.83 -22.17 18.85
C LYS A 360 -26.13 -23.18 19.76
N VAL A 361 -26.90 -24.00 20.49
CA VAL A 361 -26.37 -25.01 21.42
C VAL A 361 -25.88 -26.22 20.64
N THR A 362 -26.71 -26.74 19.72
CA THR A 362 -26.37 -27.92 18.91
C THR A 362 -25.51 -27.58 17.69
N LYS A 363 -25.39 -26.28 17.37
CA LYS A 363 -24.69 -25.75 16.18
C LYS A 363 -25.31 -26.22 14.86
N GLU A 364 -26.58 -26.63 14.88
CA GLU A 364 -27.33 -27.13 13.71
C GLU A 364 -27.36 -26.07 12.60
N PRO A 365 -26.83 -26.35 11.40
CA PRO A 365 -26.81 -25.37 10.32
C PRO A 365 -28.19 -25.18 9.67
N PHE A 366 -28.37 -24.03 9.00
CA PHE A 366 -29.45 -23.89 8.03
C PHE A 366 -29.19 -24.75 6.79
N ALA A 367 -30.27 -25.25 6.18
CA ALA A 367 -30.16 -26.04 4.96
C ALA A 367 -29.88 -25.15 3.75
N ALA A 368 -29.10 -25.63 2.78
CA ALA A 368 -28.65 -24.84 1.62
C ALA A 368 -29.76 -24.09 0.86
N HIS A 369 -30.95 -24.70 0.74
CA HIS A 369 -32.10 -24.12 0.04
C HIS A 369 -32.71 -22.92 0.78
N GLU A 370 -32.37 -22.72 2.06
CA GLU A 370 -32.84 -21.59 2.87
C GLU A 370 -32.06 -20.31 2.54
N GLN A 371 -30.83 -20.41 2.06
CA GLN A 371 -30.01 -19.30 1.54
C GLN A 371 -29.96 -18.09 2.48
N ILE A 372 -29.65 -18.32 3.76
CA ILE A 372 -29.73 -17.27 4.79
C ILE A 372 -28.75 -16.14 4.50
N GLY A 373 -27.50 -16.44 4.17
CA GLY A 373 -26.49 -15.42 3.86
C GLY A 373 -26.91 -14.58 2.66
N ALA A 374 -27.43 -15.22 1.60
CA ALA A 374 -27.90 -14.52 0.40
C ALA A 374 -29.09 -13.60 0.70
N LYS A 375 -30.06 -14.05 1.51
CA LYS A 375 -31.21 -13.24 1.94
C LYS A 375 -30.79 -12.03 2.79
N ILE A 376 -29.76 -12.18 3.63
CA ILE A 376 -29.20 -11.08 4.41
C ILE A 376 -28.55 -10.05 3.48
N ASN A 377 -27.73 -10.49 2.52
CA ASN A 377 -27.14 -9.57 1.54
C ASN A 377 -28.22 -8.87 0.68
N SER A 378 -29.20 -9.61 0.15
CA SER A 378 -30.32 -9.02 -0.61
C SER A 378 -31.07 -7.97 0.21
N LYS A 379 -31.20 -8.17 1.52
CA LYS A 379 -31.79 -7.20 2.45
C LYS A 379 -30.89 -5.99 2.64
N GLY A 380 -29.59 -6.18 2.79
CA GLY A 380 -28.60 -5.09 2.88
C GLY A 380 -28.62 -4.18 1.66
N LEU A 381 -28.83 -4.73 0.47
CA LEU A 381 -28.90 -3.96 -0.78
C LEU A 381 -30.19 -3.13 -0.94
N GLU A 382 -31.22 -3.34 -0.10
CA GLU A 382 -32.42 -2.49 -0.12
C GLU A 382 -32.06 -1.04 0.26
N ALA A 383 -32.74 -0.06 -0.35
CA ALA A 383 -32.46 1.37 -0.17
C ALA A 383 -32.40 1.84 1.29
N LYS A 384 -33.13 1.16 2.18
CA LYS A 384 -33.11 1.42 3.62
C LYS A 384 -31.74 1.20 4.26
N TYR A 385 -31.00 0.17 3.83
CA TYR A 385 -29.74 -0.23 4.45
C TYR A 385 -28.54 0.14 3.57
N SER A 386 -28.70 0.02 2.25
CA SER A 386 -27.71 0.42 1.26
C SER A 386 -26.28 -0.06 1.57
N ILE A 387 -26.13 -1.34 1.90
CA ILE A 387 -24.86 -1.99 2.25
C ILE A 387 -24.73 -3.31 1.50
N SER A 388 -23.54 -3.57 0.94
CA SER A 388 -23.19 -4.86 0.34
C SER A 388 -22.54 -5.77 1.39
N LEU A 389 -22.97 -7.03 1.45
CA LEU A 389 -22.37 -8.07 2.29
C LEU A 389 -22.03 -9.29 1.43
N MET A 390 -21.01 -10.06 1.79
CA MET A 390 -20.61 -11.21 0.98
C MET A 390 -21.21 -12.51 1.52
N PRO A 391 -22.21 -13.11 0.86
CA PRO A 391 -22.74 -14.39 1.32
C PRO A 391 -21.75 -15.54 1.03
N GLY A 392 -21.63 -16.46 1.98
CA GLY A 392 -20.96 -17.75 1.82
C GLY A 392 -21.89 -18.89 2.23
N GLY A 393 -21.72 -20.07 1.63
CA GLY A 393 -22.56 -21.23 1.91
C GLY A 393 -21.80 -22.55 1.79
N GLY A 394 -22.31 -23.61 2.40
CA GLY A 394 -21.64 -24.92 2.45
C GLY A 394 -20.48 -24.99 3.44
N ILE A 395 -20.45 -24.08 4.40
CA ILE A 395 -19.37 -23.92 5.39
C ILE A 395 -19.29 -25.04 6.43
N VAL A 396 -20.27 -25.95 6.50
CA VAL A 396 -20.24 -27.09 7.45
C VAL A 396 -19.75 -28.37 6.80
N ASP A 397 -20.30 -28.74 5.65
CA ASP A 397 -20.04 -30.03 4.99
C ASP A 397 -19.84 -29.91 3.47
N GLY A 398 -19.73 -28.68 2.95
CA GLY A 398 -19.70 -28.36 1.53
C GLY A 398 -21.07 -28.21 0.88
N LYS A 399 -22.17 -28.34 1.65
CA LYS A 399 -23.56 -28.20 1.21
C LYS A 399 -24.34 -27.23 2.11
N ASP A 400 -24.43 -27.52 3.40
CA ASP A 400 -25.23 -26.78 4.37
C ASP A 400 -24.40 -25.76 5.18
N GLY A 401 -25.11 -24.82 5.81
CA GLY A 401 -24.54 -23.70 6.57
C GLY A 401 -24.34 -22.42 5.75
N ASP A 402 -24.53 -21.29 6.41
CA ASP A 402 -24.53 -19.95 5.82
C ASP A 402 -23.66 -19.00 6.64
N ILE A 403 -22.96 -18.11 5.95
CA ILE A 403 -22.26 -16.98 6.56
C ILE A 403 -22.53 -15.67 5.80
N ILE A 404 -22.21 -14.56 6.45
CA ILE A 404 -21.81 -13.34 5.76
C ILE A 404 -20.34 -13.03 6.08
N LEU A 405 -19.59 -12.63 5.06
CA LEU A 405 -18.23 -12.09 5.17
C LEU A 405 -18.28 -10.57 5.10
N ILE A 406 -17.47 -9.94 5.95
CA ILE A 406 -17.28 -8.50 6.08
C ILE A 406 -15.77 -8.24 5.94
N ALA A 407 -15.40 -7.43 4.95
CA ALA A 407 -14.02 -7.11 4.64
C ALA A 407 -13.88 -5.70 4.03
N PRO A 408 -14.17 -4.63 4.80
CA PRO A 408 -14.15 -3.26 4.29
C PRO A 408 -12.74 -2.80 3.86
N PRO A 409 -12.61 -1.68 3.14
CA PRO A 409 -11.31 -1.08 2.83
C PRO A 409 -10.44 -0.81 4.08
N TYR A 410 -9.12 -0.83 3.92
CA TYR A 410 -8.15 -0.50 4.98
C TYR A 410 -8.24 0.96 5.42
N THR A 411 -8.86 1.81 4.60
CA THR A 411 -9.11 3.24 4.86
C THR A 411 -10.39 3.50 5.64
N ILE A 412 -11.13 2.46 6.06
CA ILE A 412 -12.36 2.61 6.84
C ILE A 412 -12.11 3.37 8.14
N THR A 413 -13.04 4.24 8.51
CA THR A 413 -12.98 5.03 9.75
C THR A 413 -13.78 4.38 10.88
N SER A 414 -13.49 4.73 12.14
CA SER A 414 -14.24 4.24 13.30
C SER A 414 -15.74 4.51 13.20
N THR A 415 -16.13 5.70 12.72
CA THR A 415 -17.54 6.06 12.50
C THR A 415 -18.21 5.13 11.49
N GLU A 416 -17.54 4.82 10.37
CA GLU A 416 -18.07 3.90 9.37
C GLU A 416 -18.13 2.46 9.88
N VAL A 417 -17.17 2.04 10.72
CA VAL A 417 -17.22 0.74 11.40
C VAL A 417 -18.45 0.65 12.31
N GLU A 418 -18.73 1.70 13.10
CA GLU A 418 -19.89 1.77 13.98
C GLU A 418 -21.22 1.73 13.20
N GLU A 419 -21.34 2.53 12.14
CA GLU A 419 -22.51 2.57 11.27
C GLU A 419 -22.72 1.23 10.55
N MET A 420 -21.65 0.62 10.05
CA MET A 420 -21.68 -0.69 9.40
C MET A 420 -22.17 -1.77 10.37
N ALA A 421 -21.57 -1.88 11.56
CA ALA A 421 -21.95 -2.88 12.55
C ALA A 421 -23.40 -2.70 13.03
N LYS A 422 -23.86 -1.46 13.22
CA LYS A 422 -25.26 -1.14 13.51
C LYS A 422 -26.18 -1.60 12.37
N THR A 423 -25.86 -1.26 11.13
CA THR A 423 -26.68 -1.58 9.96
C THR A 423 -26.81 -3.10 9.77
N ILE A 424 -25.73 -3.85 9.99
CA ILE A 424 -25.75 -5.32 9.93
C ILE A 424 -26.70 -5.90 11.00
N ALA A 425 -26.67 -5.36 12.22
CA ALA A 425 -27.59 -5.77 13.28
C ALA A 425 -29.06 -5.51 12.91
N ASP A 426 -29.37 -4.32 12.37
CA ASP A 426 -30.72 -3.94 11.97
C ASP A 426 -31.27 -4.84 10.84
N ILE A 427 -30.44 -5.19 9.85
CA ILE A 427 -30.79 -6.13 8.77
C ILE A 427 -31.20 -7.48 9.35
N LYS A 428 -30.39 -7.98 10.27
CA LYS A 428 -30.56 -9.31 10.86
C LYS A 428 -31.79 -9.36 11.78
N GLU A 429 -32.09 -8.31 12.53
CA GLU A 429 -33.35 -8.21 13.29
C GLU A 429 -34.59 -8.24 12.37
N ALA A 430 -34.55 -7.50 11.26
CA ALA A 430 -35.64 -7.48 10.29
C ALA A 430 -35.88 -8.87 9.67
N GLN A 431 -34.81 -9.63 9.40
CA GLN A 431 -34.94 -11.01 8.90
C GLN A 431 -35.48 -11.96 9.98
N SER A 432 -35.04 -11.81 11.24
CA SER A 432 -35.49 -12.64 12.37
C SER A 432 -37.00 -12.55 12.62
N LYS A 433 -37.58 -11.34 12.52
CA LYS A 433 -39.04 -11.15 12.61
C LYS A 433 -39.79 -11.90 11.51
N ARG A 434 -39.21 -12.01 10.31
CA ARG A 434 -39.80 -12.74 9.17
C ARG A 434 -39.73 -14.26 9.37
N PHE A 435 -38.65 -14.77 9.97
CA PHE A 435 -38.53 -16.19 10.32
C PHE A 435 -39.56 -16.61 11.38
N ASN A 436 -39.69 -15.83 12.46
CA ASN A 436 -40.70 -16.09 13.50
C ASN A 436 -42.14 -15.97 12.97
N GLY A 437 -42.41 -15.00 12.08
CA GLY A 437 -43.71 -14.87 11.42
C GLY A 437 -44.05 -16.04 10.49
N SER A 438 -43.07 -16.56 9.75
CA SER A 438 -43.24 -17.72 8.87
C SER A 438 -43.46 -19.04 9.63
N LEU A 439 -42.86 -19.19 10.81
CA LEU A 439 -43.09 -20.33 11.71
C LEU A 439 -44.47 -20.22 12.38
N ALA A 440 -44.88 -19.02 12.81
CA ALA A 440 -46.21 -18.77 13.35
C ALA A 440 -47.33 -18.97 12.30
N SER A 441 -47.08 -18.64 11.02
CA SER A 441 -48.03 -18.91 9.93
C SER A 441 -48.07 -20.40 9.54
N ARG A 442 -46.96 -21.13 9.67
CA ARG A 442 -46.94 -22.60 9.47
C ARG A 442 -47.65 -23.35 10.61
N GLY A 443 -47.64 -22.82 11.83
CA GLY A 443 -48.42 -23.35 12.96
C GLY A 443 -49.94 -23.19 12.83
N LYS A 444 -50.43 -22.36 11.89
CA LYS A 444 -51.88 -22.16 11.64
C LYS A 444 -52.45 -22.99 10.49
N LEU A 445 -51.65 -23.87 9.86
CA LEU A 445 -52.08 -24.71 8.73
C LEU A 445 -52.10 -26.22 9.06
N VAL A 446 -52.03 -26.60 10.34
CA VAL A 446 -52.35 -27.98 10.76
C VAL A 446 -53.87 -28.10 10.86
N GLY A 447 -54.50 -28.55 9.77
CA GLY A 447 -55.93 -28.80 9.77
C GLY A 447 -56.62 -28.90 8.41
N LYS A 448 -55.94 -29.27 7.32
CA LYS A 448 -56.60 -29.79 6.11
C LYS A 448 -55.74 -30.86 5.44
N THR A 449 -56.15 -32.10 5.62
CA THR A 449 -55.69 -33.30 4.90
C THR A 449 -56.11 -33.25 3.44
N VAL A 450 -55.17 -33.47 2.51
CA VAL A 450 -55.43 -33.83 1.11
C VAL A 450 -54.34 -34.85 0.70
N PRO A 451 -54.67 -35.92 -0.04
CA PRO A 451 -54.01 -37.22 0.10
C PRO A 451 -52.77 -37.41 -0.78
N THR A 452 -51.91 -38.29 -0.27
CA THR A 452 -50.70 -38.85 -0.86
C THR A 452 -51.04 -39.90 -1.93
N THR A 453 -50.45 -39.78 -3.12
CA THR A 453 -50.06 -40.95 -3.93
C THR A 453 -48.72 -40.66 -4.61
N LEU A 454 -47.72 -41.45 -4.20
CA LEU A 454 -46.42 -41.63 -4.83
C LEU A 454 -46.56 -42.65 -5.97
N SER A 455 -45.86 -42.44 -7.09
CA SER A 455 -45.37 -43.56 -7.92
C SER A 455 -44.06 -43.21 -8.61
N TYR A 456 -43.13 -44.15 -8.47
CA TYR A 456 -41.76 -44.27 -8.97
C TYR A 456 -41.70 -44.67 -10.47
N GLY A 457 -40.51 -44.52 -11.07
CA GLY A 457 -40.06 -45.13 -12.35
C GLY A 457 -39.79 -44.06 -13.41
N GLY A 458 -38.60 -43.90 -14.01
CA GLY A 458 -37.71 -44.91 -14.60
C GLY A 458 -37.78 -44.69 -16.13
N GLU A 459 -36.86 -43.93 -16.72
CA GLU A 459 -35.74 -44.40 -17.55
C GLU A 459 -36.01 -44.17 -19.05
N THR A 460 -34.92 -43.96 -19.80
CA THR A 460 -34.70 -44.06 -21.26
C THR A 460 -35.19 -42.98 -22.26
N ASP A 461 -34.18 -42.26 -22.77
CA ASP A 461 -33.74 -42.14 -24.17
C ASP A 461 -34.56 -41.49 -25.30
N THR A 462 -33.75 -40.81 -26.12
CA THR A 462 -33.87 -40.48 -27.56
C THR A 462 -34.77 -39.32 -28.02
N ASP A 463 -34.07 -38.23 -28.35
CA ASP A 463 -33.86 -37.74 -29.73
C ASP A 463 -35.02 -37.17 -30.58
N THR A 464 -34.63 -36.20 -31.41
CA THR A 464 -35.29 -35.66 -32.61
C THR A 464 -36.25 -34.45 -32.53
N SER A 465 -35.71 -33.35 -33.05
CA SER A 465 -36.23 -32.51 -34.16
C SER A 465 -37.65 -31.88 -34.11
N SER A 466 -37.62 -30.54 -34.07
CA SER A 466 -38.28 -29.61 -34.99
C SER A 466 -39.80 -29.64 -35.21
N LEU A 467 -40.39 -28.50 -34.81
CA LEU A 467 -41.21 -27.61 -35.65
C LEU A 467 -42.68 -28.00 -36.00
N ILE A 468 -43.55 -27.08 -35.56
CA ILE A 468 -44.62 -26.41 -36.33
C ILE A 468 -46.09 -26.86 -36.12
N ASN A 469 -46.87 -25.82 -35.76
CA ASN A 469 -48.28 -25.53 -36.04
C ASN A 469 -49.43 -26.02 -35.12
N ALA A 470 -49.87 -25.05 -34.30
CA ALA A 470 -51.04 -24.19 -34.58
C ALA A 470 -52.45 -24.60 -34.08
N LYS A 471 -53.13 -23.51 -33.65
CA LYS A 471 -54.59 -23.26 -33.56
C LYS A 471 -55.31 -23.88 -32.34
N SER A 472 -56.22 -23.19 -31.65
CA SER A 472 -56.76 -21.82 -31.78
C SER A 472 -57.76 -21.53 -30.65
N ARG A 473 -58.10 -20.23 -30.49
CA ARG A 473 -59.38 -19.65 -30.00
C ARG A 473 -59.60 -19.66 -28.47
N SER A 474 -60.13 -18.60 -27.82
CA SER A 474 -60.95 -17.45 -28.28
C SER A 474 -61.14 -16.35 -27.21
N SER A 475 -61.19 -15.09 -27.66
CA SER A 475 -62.05 -13.92 -27.29
C SER A 475 -62.30 -13.55 -25.80
N ILE A 476 -62.28 -12.27 -25.38
CA ILE A 476 -63.34 -11.23 -25.51
C ILE A 476 -62.73 -9.84 -25.18
N ILE A 477 -62.60 -8.89 -26.13
CA ILE A 477 -63.38 -7.64 -26.39
C ILE A 477 -63.82 -6.77 -25.18
N SER A 478 -63.27 -5.54 -25.09
CA SER A 478 -64.08 -4.31 -24.92
C SER A 478 -63.43 -3.07 -25.59
N ARG A 479 -64.24 -2.43 -26.45
CA ARG A 479 -64.16 -1.18 -27.24
C ARG A 479 -63.81 0.07 -26.39
N ARG A 480 -63.54 1.30 -26.86
CA ARG A 480 -63.18 2.07 -28.09
C ARG A 480 -63.11 3.53 -27.62
N LYS A 481 -62.20 4.38 -28.15
CA LYS A 481 -62.52 5.66 -28.85
C LYS A 481 -61.26 6.43 -29.27
N ALA A 482 -61.20 6.76 -30.56
CA ALA A 482 -60.32 7.71 -31.25
C ALA A 482 -61.06 9.09 -31.38
N PRO A 483 -60.54 10.20 -31.99
CA PRO A 483 -59.96 10.27 -33.34
C PRO A 483 -58.75 11.24 -33.58
N SER A 484 -58.28 11.17 -34.83
CA SER A 484 -57.20 11.72 -35.67
C SER A 484 -57.21 13.25 -35.99
N PRO A 485 -56.52 13.80 -37.04
CA PRO A 485 -55.08 13.94 -37.34
C PRO A 485 -54.63 15.33 -37.95
N THR A 486 -53.35 15.40 -38.39
CA THR A 486 -52.70 16.23 -39.46
C THR A 486 -52.25 17.68 -39.25
N LEU A 487 -50.96 17.97 -39.59
CA LEU A 487 -50.47 18.71 -40.79
C LEU A 487 -48.92 18.88 -40.75
N LYS A 488 -48.16 18.34 -41.74
CA LYS A 488 -47.39 19.03 -42.83
C LYS A 488 -46.32 20.04 -42.33
N GLN A 489 -45.07 20.13 -42.78
CA GLN A 489 -44.40 19.89 -44.08
C GLN A 489 -42.85 19.99 -43.87
N LYS A 490 -42.03 19.11 -44.48
CA LYS A 490 -41.00 19.34 -45.54
C LYS A 490 -39.79 20.28 -45.22
N TYR A 491 -38.53 20.08 -45.63
CA TYR A 491 -37.73 19.08 -46.36
C TYR A 491 -36.24 19.56 -46.32
N THR A 492 -35.27 18.65 -46.11
CA THR A 492 -33.93 18.53 -46.79
C THR A 492 -32.89 19.68 -46.81
N ALA A 493 -31.58 19.52 -47.03
CA ALA A 493 -30.57 18.44 -46.96
C ALA A 493 -29.19 19.07 -47.34
N ARG A 494 -28.10 18.50 -46.80
CA ARG A 494 -26.75 18.29 -47.40
C ARG A 494 -25.72 19.43 -47.61
N HIS A 495 -24.50 19.01 -47.24
CA HIS A 495 -23.17 19.12 -47.86
C HIS A 495 -22.12 20.13 -47.35
N GLU A 496 -20.92 19.54 -47.25
CA GLU A 496 -19.61 20.03 -46.84
C GLU A 496 -19.01 21.06 -47.83
N GLN A 497 -18.16 21.96 -47.32
CA GLN A 497 -16.79 22.22 -47.82
C GLN A 497 -16.09 23.35 -47.01
N LYS A 498 -14.81 23.15 -46.71
CA LYS A 498 -13.77 24.11 -46.23
C LYS A 498 -13.32 25.05 -47.39
N PRO A 499 -12.38 26.05 -47.26
CA PRO A 499 -11.78 26.79 -46.11
C PRO A 499 -11.54 28.34 -46.34
N ARG A 500 -10.86 29.00 -45.37
CA ARG A 500 -10.07 30.28 -45.42
C ARG A 500 -10.78 31.66 -45.33
N SER A 501 -10.49 32.42 -44.28
CA SER A 501 -9.61 33.63 -44.28
C SER A 501 -9.99 34.74 -43.26
N ARG A 502 -8.97 35.53 -42.93
CA ARG A 502 -8.77 36.61 -41.93
C ARG A 502 -9.90 37.65 -41.70
N SER A 503 -9.99 38.12 -40.45
CA SER A 503 -9.74 39.51 -39.98
C SER A 503 -10.78 40.08 -39.00
N ASP A 504 -10.23 40.57 -37.89
CA ASP A 504 -10.58 41.77 -37.09
C ASP A 504 -11.95 42.01 -36.42
N ASN A 505 -11.83 42.22 -35.10
CA ASN A 505 -12.45 43.26 -34.28
C ASN A 505 -13.97 43.26 -34.05
N ARG A 506 -14.40 42.85 -32.84
CA ARG A 506 -14.66 43.79 -31.71
C ARG A 506 -15.18 43.07 -30.46
N ARG A 507 -14.65 43.54 -29.34
CA ARG A 507 -14.99 43.28 -27.94
C ARG A 507 -16.46 43.56 -27.64
N MET A 508 -17.07 42.74 -26.78
CA MET A 508 -17.69 43.17 -25.52
C MET A 508 -17.96 41.95 -24.62
N THR A 509 -17.36 42.00 -23.43
CA THR A 509 -17.46 41.08 -22.27
C THR A 509 -18.80 41.18 -21.54
N PRO A 510 -19.15 40.16 -20.73
CA PRO A 510 -19.60 40.43 -19.36
C PRO A 510 -18.64 39.88 -18.30
N GLN A 511 -18.31 40.76 -17.36
CA GLN A 511 -17.54 40.53 -16.13
C GLN A 511 -18.23 39.50 -15.22
N TRP A 512 -17.46 38.60 -14.61
CA TRP A 512 -17.40 38.28 -13.17
C TRP A 512 -16.31 37.22 -12.95
N LEU A 513 -15.06 37.69 -12.78
CA LEU A 513 -13.93 37.03 -12.11
C LEU A 513 -12.79 38.06 -12.05
N SER A 514 -12.92 39.03 -11.16
CA SER A 514 -11.84 39.92 -10.76
C SER A 514 -11.62 39.79 -9.25
N SER A 515 -10.59 39.05 -8.87
CA SER A 515 -9.79 39.39 -7.69
C SER A 515 -8.32 39.19 -8.07
N SER A 516 -7.70 40.33 -8.25
CA SER A 516 -6.30 40.55 -8.56
C SER A 516 -5.46 40.38 -7.29
N THR A 517 -4.64 39.32 -7.22
CA THR A 517 -3.52 39.29 -6.25
C THR A 517 -2.29 38.49 -6.69
N ASN A 518 -2.22 37.96 -7.93
CA ASN A 518 -1.08 37.14 -8.37
C ASN A 518 -0.15 37.78 -9.42
N SER A 519 -0.19 39.10 -9.60
CA SER A 519 0.68 39.77 -10.60
C SER A 519 1.51 40.94 -10.06
N ARG A 520 1.81 40.98 -8.74
CA ARG A 520 2.61 42.07 -8.14
C ARG A 520 3.88 41.66 -7.41
N ILE A 521 4.31 40.39 -7.49
CA ILE A 521 5.54 39.93 -6.84
C ILE A 521 6.73 39.81 -7.82
N MET A 522 6.52 40.00 -9.13
CA MET A 522 7.59 39.78 -10.14
C MET A 522 8.34 41.03 -10.63
N GLU A 523 8.17 42.19 -9.99
CA GLU A 523 8.95 43.38 -10.31
C GLU A 523 9.44 44.07 -9.04
N ASN A 524 10.52 43.56 -8.44
CA ASN A 524 11.52 44.39 -7.77
C ASN A 524 12.82 43.60 -7.56
N LYS A 525 13.76 43.80 -8.49
CA LYS A 525 15.19 43.48 -8.31
C LYS A 525 15.84 44.56 -7.43
N GLU A 526 15.45 44.65 -6.16
CA GLU A 526 16.34 45.25 -5.16
C GLU A 526 17.12 44.10 -4.52
N ASP A 527 18.44 44.25 -4.44
CA ASP A 527 19.36 43.31 -3.83
C ASP A 527 18.85 42.95 -2.42
N THR A 528 18.49 41.69 -2.17
CA THR A 528 17.81 41.24 -0.93
C THR A 528 18.59 41.64 0.33
N THR A 529 19.90 41.76 0.18
CA THR A 529 20.89 42.27 1.15
C THR A 529 20.61 43.73 1.59
N VAL A 530 20.06 44.55 0.70
CA VAL A 530 19.67 45.95 0.96
C VAL A 530 18.32 46.04 1.68
N ILE A 531 17.41 45.10 1.45
CA ILE A 531 16.10 45.03 2.11
C ILE A 531 16.26 44.68 3.59
N VAL A 532 17.08 43.67 3.92
CA VAL A 532 17.41 43.28 5.31
C VAL A 532 18.07 44.43 6.09
N LYS A 533 18.91 45.25 5.42
CA LYS A 533 19.53 46.43 6.05
C LYS A 533 18.53 47.52 6.46
N ARG A 534 17.43 47.71 5.71
CA ARG A 534 16.44 48.77 5.98
C ARG A 534 15.43 48.41 7.07
N SER A 535 15.14 47.13 7.29
CA SER A 535 14.11 46.65 8.24
C SER A 535 14.61 46.41 9.67
N LEU A 536 15.92 46.19 9.87
CA LEU A 536 16.52 45.81 11.16
C LEU A 536 16.92 46.98 12.09
N ASN A 537 16.57 48.23 11.77
CA ASN A 537 16.98 49.43 12.53
C ASN A 537 16.52 49.46 14.01
N HIS A 538 15.62 48.55 14.41
CA HIS A 538 15.06 48.44 15.76
C HIS A 538 15.72 47.35 16.61
N VAL A 539 16.71 46.62 16.07
CA VAL A 539 17.44 45.52 16.72
C VAL A 539 18.87 45.99 17.04
N ASP A 540 19.52 45.41 18.06
CA ASP A 540 20.90 45.75 18.39
C ASP A 540 21.88 45.42 17.24
N GLY A 541 23.00 46.15 17.19
CA GLY A 541 23.95 46.06 16.08
C GLY A 541 24.65 44.69 15.93
N GLU A 542 24.79 43.94 17.02
CA GLU A 542 25.37 42.58 16.97
C GLU A 542 24.39 41.62 16.30
N THR A 543 23.13 41.61 16.73
CA THR A 543 22.10 40.76 16.14
C THR A 543 21.85 41.09 14.67
N GLN A 544 21.86 42.38 14.30
CA GLN A 544 21.75 42.80 12.90
C GLN A 544 22.88 42.23 12.04
N TYR A 545 24.13 42.30 12.53
CA TYR A 545 25.28 41.72 11.86
C TYR A 545 25.13 40.21 11.70
N LEU A 546 24.72 39.49 12.74
CA LEU A 546 24.55 38.03 12.69
C LEU A 546 23.44 37.60 11.72
N MET A 547 22.32 38.33 11.65
CA MET A 547 21.26 38.04 10.68
C MET A 547 21.72 38.30 9.23
N GLN A 548 22.48 39.37 9.01
CA GLN A 548 23.06 39.64 7.69
C GLN A 548 24.08 38.55 7.31
N TYR A 549 24.91 38.14 8.26
CA TYR A 549 25.86 37.04 8.07
C TYR A 549 25.15 35.73 7.69
N PHE A 550 24.04 35.41 8.36
CA PHE A 550 23.22 34.25 7.99
C PHE A 550 22.75 34.32 6.54
N ALA A 551 22.24 35.48 6.12
CA ALA A 551 21.73 35.71 4.76
C ALA A 551 22.80 35.54 3.67
N GLU A 552 24.04 35.94 3.96
CA GLU A 552 25.15 35.99 3.01
C GLU A 552 25.96 34.68 2.96
N HIS A 553 26.04 33.94 4.07
CA HIS A 553 26.97 32.80 4.19
C HIS A 553 26.30 31.45 4.50
N ILE A 554 25.17 31.44 5.21
CA ILE A 554 24.53 30.19 5.66
C ILE A 554 23.32 29.85 4.78
N ALA A 555 22.45 30.82 4.53
CA ALA A 555 21.27 30.64 3.69
C ALA A 555 21.59 30.15 2.26
N PRO A 556 22.61 30.70 1.56
CA PRO A 556 22.98 30.21 0.22
C PRO A 556 23.44 28.76 0.22
N ALA A 557 24.19 28.37 1.26
CA ALA A 557 24.70 27.01 1.40
C ALA A 557 23.60 26.01 1.77
N ALA A 558 22.58 26.45 2.52
CA ALA A 558 21.45 25.62 2.95
C ALA A 558 20.33 25.50 1.91
N ALA A 559 20.23 26.42 0.96
CA ALA A 559 19.18 26.44 -0.05
C ALA A 559 19.24 25.25 -1.05
N VAL A 560 18.18 25.05 -1.82
CA VAL A 560 18.19 24.16 -2.99
C VAL A 560 18.65 24.93 -4.21
N ILE A 561 17.96 26.05 -4.47
CA ILE A 561 18.36 27.10 -5.41
C ILE A 561 18.66 28.34 -4.59
N ASP A 562 19.87 28.89 -4.72
CA ASP A 562 20.22 30.15 -4.09
C ASP A 562 19.87 31.36 -4.96
N ARG A 563 19.93 31.24 -6.30
CA ARG A 563 19.57 32.37 -7.17
C ARG A 563 18.07 32.61 -7.18
N GLY A 564 17.67 33.75 -6.61
CA GLY A 564 16.26 34.14 -6.49
C GLY A 564 15.69 33.80 -5.12
N TRP A 565 14.42 33.40 -5.11
CA TRP A 565 13.68 33.06 -3.89
C TRP A 565 14.20 31.74 -3.28
N ASN A 566 14.86 31.80 -2.13
CA ASN A 566 15.46 30.62 -1.48
C ASN A 566 14.77 30.23 -0.16
N GLY A 567 13.74 30.99 0.24
CA GLY A 567 12.90 30.73 1.41
C GLY A 567 13.57 31.08 2.75
N PHE A 568 14.87 30.86 2.89
CA PHE A 568 15.63 31.31 4.05
C PHE A 568 15.69 32.84 4.12
N ARG A 569 16.02 33.51 3.00
CA ARG A 569 16.05 34.97 2.92
C ARG A 569 14.65 35.58 2.84
N ASP A 570 13.73 34.89 2.17
CA ASP A 570 12.46 35.47 1.74
C ASP A 570 11.29 35.19 2.70
N LEU A 571 11.39 34.15 3.54
CA LEU A 571 10.37 33.80 4.53
C LEU A 571 10.92 33.78 5.95
N LEU A 572 12.04 33.08 6.17
CA LEU A 572 12.56 32.84 7.51
C LEU A 572 13.16 34.11 8.15
N LEU A 573 13.99 34.87 7.42
CA LEU A 573 14.55 36.12 7.92
C LEU A 573 13.48 37.18 8.26
N PRO A 574 12.49 37.47 7.38
CA PRO A 574 11.39 38.37 7.72
C PRO A 574 10.60 37.93 8.96
N TYR A 575 10.37 36.62 9.13
CA TYR A 575 9.70 36.11 10.32
C TYR A 575 10.52 36.30 11.60
N ALA A 576 11.84 36.14 11.52
CA ALA A 576 12.74 36.37 12.65
C ALA A 576 12.77 37.83 13.13
N GLU A 577 12.41 38.79 12.28
CA GLU A 577 12.29 40.20 12.69
C GLU A 577 11.19 40.38 13.73
N ILE A 578 10.11 39.63 13.63
CA ILE A 578 8.96 39.74 14.54
C ILE A 578 8.91 38.65 15.61
N GLU A 579 9.68 37.57 15.46
CA GLU A 579 9.72 36.45 16.42
C GLU A 579 11.10 36.32 17.10
N PRO A 580 11.26 36.82 18.35
CA PRO A 580 12.55 36.85 19.05
C PRO A 580 13.18 35.47 19.25
N PHE A 581 12.36 34.42 19.44
CA PHE A 581 12.85 33.06 19.64
C PHE A 581 13.58 32.52 18.40
N VAL A 582 13.00 32.73 17.22
CA VAL A 582 13.63 32.39 15.94
C VAL A 582 14.87 33.24 15.68
N ARG A 583 14.81 34.55 15.99
CA ARG A 583 15.95 35.47 15.85
C ARG A 583 17.18 35.03 16.62
N ARG A 584 16.99 34.64 17.88
CA ARG A 584 18.06 34.11 18.74
C ARG A 584 18.67 32.83 18.18
N ALA A 585 17.87 31.96 17.58
CA ALA A 585 18.38 30.76 16.91
C ALA A 585 19.23 31.08 15.68
N ILE A 586 18.81 32.03 14.83
CA ILE A 586 19.61 32.49 13.68
C ILE A 586 20.95 33.06 14.16
N ALA A 587 20.92 33.88 15.21
CA ALA A 587 22.13 34.45 15.80
C ALA A 587 23.07 33.37 16.33
N ALA A 588 22.54 32.32 16.98
CA ALA A 588 23.33 31.19 17.49
C ALA A 588 23.99 30.39 16.36
N VAL A 589 23.29 30.09 15.27
CA VAL A 589 23.88 29.39 14.10
C VAL A 589 25.01 30.24 13.49
N SER A 590 24.74 31.54 13.31
CA SER A 590 25.69 32.47 12.69
C SER A 590 26.94 32.67 13.52
N ARG A 591 26.78 32.86 14.85
CA ARG A 591 27.89 33.01 15.79
C ARG A 591 28.75 31.76 15.80
N GLN A 592 28.15 30.57 15.86
CA GLN A 592 28.91 29.32 15.82
C GLN A 592 29.70 29.19 14.51
N HIS A 593 29.09 29.51 13.36
CA HIS A 593 29.77 29.49 12.07
C HIS A 593 30.97 30.45 12.03
N ILE A 594 30.80 31.68 12.53
CA ILE A 594 31.87 32.69 12.62
C ILE A 594 33.00 32.20 13.52
N ILE A 595 32.70 31.71 14.73
CA ILE A 595 33.70 31.23 15.69
C ILE A 595 34.53 30.11 15.07
N LEU A 596 33.90 29.16 14.38
CA LEU A 596 34.58 28.02 13.77
C LEU A 596 35.43 28.41 12.54
N ARG A 597 35.11 29.52 11.87
CA ARG A 597 35.82 30.04 10.70
C ARG A 597 36.96 31.00 11.06
N LEU A 598 36.72 31.91 12.00
CA LEU A 598 37.62 33.03 12.30
C LEU A 598 38.31 32.92 13.67
N GLY A 599 37.90 31.97 14.52
CA GLY A 599 38.34 31.86 15.90
C GLY A 599 37.56 32.80 16.83
N GLY A 600 37.27 32.37 18.06
CA GLY A 600 36.50 33.16 19.03
C GLY A 600 36.16 32.39 20.32
N ASP A 601 35.53 33.09 21.27
CA ASP A 601 35.09 32.50 22.55
C ASP A 601 33.73 31.79 22.41
N PHE A 602 33.68 30.52 22.82
CA PHE A 602 32.48 29.67 22.80
C PHE A 602 31.56 29.87 24.01
N ALA A 603 32.00 30.54 25.09
CA ALA A 603 31.26 30.58 26.35
C ALA A 603 29.91 31.30 26.26
N SER A 604 29.81 32.36 25.45
CA SER A 604 28.56 33.08 25.19
C SER A 604 27.60 32.26 24.30
N ASP A 605 28.14 31.56 23.30
CA ASP A 605 27.39 30.71 22.38
C ASP A 605 26.75 29.49 23.08
N ILE A 606 27.48 28.84 23.99
CA ILE A 606 26.96 27.71 24.78
C ILE A 606 25.80 28.14 25.68
N ARG A 607 25.90 29.31 26.32
CA ARG A 607 24.80 29.84 27.15
C ARG A 607 23.55 30.09 26.33
N GLU A 608 23.70 30.69 25.16
CA GLU A 608 22.58 30.96 24.25
C GLU A 608 21.92 29.67 23.75
N TYR A 609 22.74 28.69 23.33
CA TYR A 609 22.27 27.37 22.92
C TYR A 609 21.47 26.66 24.02
N ASN A 610 21.99 26.62 25.25
CA ASN A 610 21.28 26.03 26.39
C ASN A 610 19.98 26.76 26.71
N GLY A 611 19.95 28.09 26.53
CA GLY A 611 18.74 28.90 26.63
C GLY A 611 17.68 28.50 25.62
N LEU A 612 18.07 28.32 24.34
CA LEU A 612 17.16 27.88 23.27
C LEU A 612 16.60 26.47 23.53
N ILE A 613 17.43 25.53 23.99
CA ILE A 613 16.99 24.18 24.36
C ILE A 613 15.99 24.22 25.53
N SER A 614 16.29 25.01 26.56
CA SER A 614 15.41 25.15 27.73
C SER A 614 14.04 25.71 27.34
N GLU A 615 14.02 26.67 26.41
CA GLU A 615 12.79 27.24 25.88
C GLU A 615 12.01 26.26 24.99
N LEU A 616 12.68 25.50 24.12
CA LEU A 616 12.04 24.40 23.36
C LEU A 616 11.35 23.39 24.30
N VAL A 617 12.02 23.00 25.39
CA VAL A 617 11.48 22.08 26.40
C VAL A 617 10.29 22.69 27.16
N ALA A 618 10.31 23.99 27.41
CA ALA A 618 9.18 24.67 28.04
C ALA A 618 7.97 24.72 27.09
N ARG A 619 8.20 25.05 25.81
CA ARG A 619 7.16 25.17 24.78
C ARG A 619 6.54 23.82 24.43
N SER A 620 7.32 22.73 24.42
CA SER A 620 6.80 21.38 24.14
C SER A 620 5.81 20.85 25.19
N LYS A 621 5.80 21.43 26.39
CA LYS A 621 4.80 21.14 27.43
C LYS A 621 3.46 21.85 27.22
N VAL A 622 3.45 22.88 26.37
CA VAL A 622 2.32 23.79 26.19
C VAL A 622 1.68 23.60 24.81
N PHE A 623 2.48 23.40 23.78
CA PHE A 623 2.02 23.26 22.40
C PHE A 623 2.12 21.82 21.91
N ALA A 624 1.14 21.39 21.11
CA ALA A 624 1.26 20.14 20.39
C ALA A 624 2.44 20.22 19.38
N PRO A 625 3.11 19.09 19.08
CA PRO A 625 4.36 19.09 18.31
C PRO A 625 4.28 19.72 16.91
N ASN A 626 3.09 19.82 16.30
CA ASN A 626 2.86 20.38 14.97
C ASN A 626 2.14 21.75 14.97
N GLN A 627 1.92 22.36 16.14
CA GLN A 627 1.14 23.60 16.29
C GLN A 627 2.00 24.83 16.58
N ASP A 628 3.30 24.65 16.86
CA ASP A 628 4.21 25.73 17.24
C ASP A 628 5.30 25.96 16.18
N ILE A 629 4.96 26.79 15.18
CA ILE A 629 5.86 27.13 14.06
C ILE A 629 7.22 27.66 14.53
N PRO A 630 7.32 28.60 15.49
CA PRO A 630 8.59 29.03 16.06
C PRO A 630 9.47 27.87 16.54
N SER A 631 8.91 26.90 17.28
CA SER A 631 9.68 25.75 17.76
C SER A 631 10.17 24.85 16.62
N LEU A 632 9.36 24.66 15.58
CA LEU A 632 9.77 23.91 14.38
C LEU A 632 10.93 24.60 13.65
N ILE A 633 10.86 25.93 13.50
CA ILE A 633 11.92 26.73 12.89
C ILE A 633 13.20 26.67 13.73
N VAL A 634 13.10 26.83 15.05
CA VAL A 634 14.25 26.76 15.94
C VAL A 634 14.88 25.38 15.92
N LEU A 635 14.09 24.30 15.97
CA LEU A 635 14.61 22.94 15.81
C LEU A 635 15.37 22.77 14.50
N LEU A 636 14.80 23.23 13.37
CA LEU A 636 15.46 23.21 12.06
C LEU A 636 16.78 24.01 12.07
N LEU A 637 16.80 25.20 12.66
CA LEU A 637 18.00 26.04 12.74
C LEU A 637 19.08 25.40 13.62
N LEU A 638 18.70 24.79 14.75
CA LEU A 638 19.65 24.07 15.60
C LEU A 638 20.23 22.83 14.89
N HIS A 639 19.46 22.20 13.99
CA HIS A 639 20.02 21.18 13.10
C HIS A 639 21.10 21.72 12.17
N TYR A 640 20.86 22.85 11.52
CA TYR A 640 21.89 23.51 10.72
C TYR A 640 23.11 23.93 11.55
N ARG A 641 22.91 24.34 12.81
CA ARG A 641 24.01 24.60 13.75
C ARG A 641 24.88 23.35 13.95
N GLU A 642 24.26 22.20 14.20
CA GLU A 642 25.01 20.96 14.34
C GLU A 642 25.70 20.55 13.03
N THR A 643 25.06 20.74 11.87
CA THR A 643 25.69 20.59 10.55
C THR A 643 26.95 21.45 10.39
N VAL A 644 26.87 22.73 10.75
CA VAL A 644 28.00 23.68 10.70
C VAL A 644 29.17 23.19 11.57
N SER A 645 28.88 22.77 12.79
CA SER A 645 29.91 22.33 13.74
C SER A 645 30.40 20.90 13.54
N GLY A 646 29.62 20.08 12.83
CA GLY A 646 29.76 18.63 12.87
C GLY A 646 29.61 18.09 14.29
N GLY A 647 28.80 18.71 15.15
CA GLY A 647 28.68 18.33 16.57
C GLY A 647 27.92 17.01 16.81
N ASN A 648 28.07 16.42 18.00
CA ASN A 648 27.35 15.21 18.39
C ASN A 648 25.90 15.49 18.83
N GLY A 649 25.47 16.76 18.85
CA GLY A 649 24.13 17.18 19.26
C GLY A 649 23.04 16.83 18.25
N PHE A 650 23.43 16.59 16.99
CA PHE A 650 22.52 16.35 15.86
C PHE A 650 21.50 15.25 16.14
N LYS A 651 21.94 14.10 16.66
CA LYS A 651 21.06 12.96 16.94
C LYS A 651 19.91 13.29 17.89
N TYR A 652 20.19 14.09 18.92
CA TYR A 652 19.22 14.42 19.96
C TYR A 652 18.16 15.38 19.41
N LEU A 653 18.61 16.36 18.63
CA LEU A 653 17.73 17.25 17.89
C LEU A 653 16.95 16.48 16.82
N TYR A 654 17.55 15.47 16.19
CA TYR A 654 16.95 14.72 15.10
C TYR A 654 15.87 13.78 15.61
N GLY A 655 16.14 13.06 16.70
CA GLY A 655 15.13 12.25 17.39
C GLY A 655 13.89 13.06 17.77
N SER A 656 14.09 14.33 18.16
CA SER A 656 12.99 15.27 18.41
C SER A 656 12.20 15.56 17.13
N LEU A 657 12.84 15.81 15.99
CA LEU A 657 12.18 15.97 14.69
C LEU A 657 11.50 14.68 14.19
N LYS A 658 12.11 13.49 14.39
CA LYS A 658 11.57 12.18 13.99
C LYS A 658 10.28 11.84 14.74
N SER A 659 10.18 12.28 16.00
CA SER A 659 8.97 12.09 16.83
C SER A 659 7.77 12.94 16.39
N LEU A 660 7.98 13.93 15.52
CA LEU A 660 6.90 14.76 15.01
C LEU A 660 6.07 13.96 13.99
N PRO A 661 4.73 13.85 14.17
CA PRO A 661 3.86 13.28 13.15
C PRO A 661 4.03 14.08 11.85
N ASP A 662 3.71 13.45 10.72
CA ASP A 662 3.76 14.12 9.43
C ASP A 662 3.00 15.44 9.49
N LEU A 663 3.74 16.54 9.33
CA LEU A 663 3.27 17.89 9.55
C LEU A 663 2.25 18.26 8.45
N THR A 664 0.98 17.94 8.69
CA THR A 664 -0.17 18.43 7.92
C THR A 664 -0.53 19.83 8.40
N ILE A 665 0.44 20.76 8.36
CA ILE A 665 0.16 22.18 8.63
C ILE A 665 -0.42 22.78 7.35
N GLN A 666 -1.69 22.57 7.03
CA GLN A 666 -2.18 23.08 5.74
C GLN A 666 -3.50 23.82 5.64
N ASN A 667 -4.36 23.99 6.65
CA ASN A 667 -5.66 24.64 6.34
C ASN A 667 -6.15 25.76 7.29
N SER A 668 -5.36 26.21 8.27
CA SER A 668 -5.83 27.19 9.27
C SER A 668 -5.06 28.52 9.35
N LEU A 669 -3.93 28.67 8.64
CA LEU A 669 -3.07 29.87 8.72
C LEU A 669 -3.20 30.76 7.46
N PRO A 670 -3.30 32.09 7.60
CA PRO A 670 -3.46 32.99 6.46
C PRO A 670 -2.12 33.37 5.79
N GLY A 671 -2.12 33.49 4.46
CA GLY A 671 -1.07 34.17 3.67
C GLY A 671 0.35 33.61 3.88
N GLN A 672 1.31 34.51 4.15
CA GLN A 672 2.74 34.21 4.26
C GLN A 672 3.09 33.19 5.36
N LEU A 673 2.31 33.11 6.45
CA LEU A 673 2.55 32.13 7.51
C LEU A 673 2.30 30.70 7.04
N SER A 674 1.35 30.51 6.12
CA SER A 674 1.12 29.21 5.47
C SER A 674 2.29 28.82 4.56
N GLU A 675 2.84 29.78 3.82
CA GLU A 675 4.01 29.55 2.96
C GLU A 675 5.28 29.23 3.78
N LEU A 676 5.50 29.93 4.90
CA LEU A 676 6.57 29.64 5.85
C LEU A 676 6.41 28.25 6.46
N ALA A 677 5.22 27.88 6.93
CA ALA A 677 4.96 26.55 7.47
C ALA A 677 5.24 25.46 6.43
N ARG A 678 4.79 25.67 5.18
CA ARG A 678 5.07 24.76 4.06
C ARG A 678 6.57 24.66 3.79
N PHE A 679 7.30 25.79 3.75
CA PHE A 679 8.74 25.81 3.55
C PHE A 679 9.49 25.05 4.64
N VAL A 680 9.16 25.29 5.92
CA VAL A 680 9.78 24.62 7.07
C VAL A 680 9.55 23.12 7.02
N ASN A 681 8.31 22.68 6.75
CA ASN A 681 8.00 21.26 6.59
C ASN A 681 8.84 20.61 5.49
N ILE A 682 9.01 21.30 4.37
CA ILE A 682 9.80 20.83 3.23
C ILE A 682 11.29 20.70 3.59
N GLN A 683 11.85 21.63 4.37
CA GLN A 683 13.22 21.51 4.86
C GLN A 683 13.38 20.34 5.84
N ILE A 684 12.37 20.09 6.69
CA ILE A 684 12.37 18.93 7.60
C ILE A 684 12.33 17.62 6.80
N LEU A 685 11.48 17.51 5.77
CA LEU A 685 11.43 16.33 4.90
C LEU A 685 12.77 16.08 4.19
N ARG A 686 13.41 17.14 3.72
CA ARG A 686 14.76 17.07 3.12
C ARG A 686 15.80 16.58 4.13
N LEU A 687 15.75 17.10 5.36
CA LEU A 687 16.63 16.68 6.45
C LEU A 687 16.43 15.19 6.76
N ARG A 688 15.18 14.71 6.82
CA ARG A 688 14.90 13.28 7.03
C ARG A 688 15.42 12.40 5.90
N LEU A 689 15.30 12.84 4.64
CA LEU A 689 15.82 12.09 3.47
C LEU A 689 17.31 11.76 3.61
N PHE A 690 18.12 12.73 4.04
CA PHE A 690 19.57 12.55 4.12
C PHE A 690 20.03 12.00 5.48
N ALA A 691 19.26 12.22 6.54
CA ALA A 691 19.63 11.80 7.89
C ALA A 691 19.25 10.35 8.20
N GLU A 692 18.03 9.89 7.87
CA GLU A 692 17.58 8.51 8.17
C GLU A 692 18.57 7.43 7.69
N PRO A 693 19.15 7.51 6.48
CA PRO A 693 20.09 6.51 5.99
C PRO A 693 21.39 6.42 6.79
N LEU A 694 21.72 7.44 7.60
CA LEU A 694 22.96 7.50 8.36
C LEU A 694 22.84 6.90 9.78
N PHE A 695 21.63 6.61 10.26
CA PHE A 695 21.44 6.09 11.63
C PHE A 695 21.70 4.59 11.72
N ASP A 696 20.96 3.81 10.93
CA ASP A 696 21.19 2.39 10.77
C ASP A 696 20.68 1.90 9.41
N GLU A 697 21.14 0.72 9.02
CA GLU A 697 20.84 0.13 7.73
C GLU A 697 19.37 -0.25 7.54
N ALA A 698 18.69 -0.71 8.60
CA ALA A 698 17.32 -1.18 8.52
C ALA A 698 16.36 0.00 8.35
N ASP A 699 16.51 1.02 9.20
CA ASP A 699 15.77 2.28 9.11
C ASP A 699 16.09 3.00 7.80
N GLY A 700 17.36 3.07 7.40
CA GLY A 700 17.79 3.70 6.15
C GLY A 700 17.20 3.05 4.91
N LYS A 701 17.29 1.71 4.81
CA LYS A 701 16.68 0.94 3.73
C LYS A 701 15.17 1.13 3.71
N GLN A 702 14.51 0.96 4.86
CA GLN A 702 13.06 1.06 4.96
C GLN A 702 12.60 2.47 4.56
N TYR A 703 13.23 3.51 5.12
CA TYR A 703 12.85 4.89 4.87
C TYR A 703 13.05 5.28 3.39
N LEU A 704 14.20 4.98 2.79
CA LEU A 704 14.44 5.29 1.37
C LEU A 704 13.57 4.47 0.42
N SER A 705 13.21 3.23 0.79
CA SER A 705 12.33 2.38 -0.03
C SER A 705 10.88 2.86 0.03
N VAL A 706 10.42 3.33 1.20
CA VAL A 706 9.03 3.75 1.45
C VAL A 706 8.76 5.19 1.03
N HIS A 707 9.69 6.10 1.29
CA HIS A 707 9.45 7.53 1.14
C HIS A 707 10.06 8.15 -0.12
N ARG A 708 10.58 7.35 -1.08
CA ARG A 708 11.25 7.86 -2.29
C ARG A 708 10.47 8.97 -2.99
N THR A 709 9.16 8.80 -3.20
CA THR A 709 8.30 9.80 -3.85
C THR A 709 8.13 11.08 -3.02
N ARG A 710 8.09 10.96 -1.69
CA ARG A 710 7.92 12.08 -0.75
C ARG A 710 9.21 12.84 -0.47
N CYS A 711 10.34 12.14 -0.52
CA CYS A 711 11.67 12.70 -0.39
C CYS A 711 12.00 13.69 -1.51
N PHE A 712 11.29 13.67 -2.63
CA PHE A 712 11.45 14.65 -3.71
C PHE A 712 10.49 15.84 -3.65
N GLU A 713 9.58 15.90 -2.67
CA GLU A 713 8.67 17.04 -2.52
C GLU A 713 9.42 18.35 -2.37
N PHE A 714 10.62 18.36 -1.78
CA PHE A 714 11.43 19.57 -1.71
C PHE A 714 11.93 20.03 -3.08
N LEU A 715 12.30 19.10 -3.98
CA LEU A 715 12.69 19.44 -5.35
C LEU A 715 11.50 19.90 -6.17
N ARG A 716 10.34 19.22 -6.05
CA ARG A 716 9.10 19.61 -6.74
C ARG A 716 8.61 20.98 -6.29
N PHE A 717 8.66 21.25 -4.99
CA PHE A 717 8.35 22.56 -4.45
C PHE A 717 9.30 23.63 -5.00
N CYS A 718 10.61 23.38 -5.00
CA CYS A 718 11.56 24.31 -5.59
C CYS A 718 11.35 24.50 -7.09
N GLN A 719 11.03 23.45 -7.84
CA GLN A 719 10.67 23.54 -9.25
C GLN A 719 9.45 24.42 -9.48
N SER A 720 8.44 24.34 -8.61
CA SER A 720 7.24 25.20 -8.71
C SER A 720 7.54 26.68 -8.52
N LEU A 721 8.60 27.00 -7.77
CA LEU A 721 9.05 28.36 -7.49
C LEU A 721 10.02 28.89 -8.54
N HIS A 722 10.75 27.99 -9.20
CA HIS A 722 11.79 28.29 -10.18
C HIS A 722 11.59 27.50 -11.47
N PRO A 723 10.49 27.73 -12.21
CA PRO A 723 10.23 27.03 -13.47
C PRO A 723 11.33 27.26 -14.52
N GLU A 724 12.07 28.36 -14.45
CA GLU A 724 13.23 28.64 -15.30
C GLU A 724 14.41 27.66 -15.13
N TYR A 725 14.44 26.92 -14.03
CA TYR A 725 15.47 25.92 -13.71
C TYR A 725 14.96 24.47 -13.85
N GLU A 726 13.93 24.23 -14.65
CA GLU A 726 13.33 22.89 -14.83
C GLU A 726 14.36 21.80 -15.19
N GLU A 727 15.24 22.07 -16.16
CA GLU A 727 16.26 21.09 -16.57
C GLU A 727 17.29 20.81 -15.46
N LEU A 728 17.67 21.84 -14.70
CA LEU A 728 18.53 21.68 -13.53
C LEU A 728 17.84 20.83 -12.46
N MET A 729 16.54 21.03 -12.23
CA MET A 729 15.76 20.21 -11.29
C MET A 729 15.73 18.74 -11.71
N LYS A 730 15.58 18.44 -13.01
CA LYS A 730 15.66 17.07 -13.53
C LYS A 730 17.02 16.43 -13.26
N LEU A 731 18.11 17.19 -13.41
CA LEU A 731 19.46 16.71 -13.12
C LEU A 731 19.68 16.42 -11.63
N LEU A 732 19.24 17.34 -10.76
CA LEU A 732 19.32 17.17 -9.31
C LEU A 732 18.47 15.99 -8.84
N PHE A 733 17.27 15.85 -9.41
CA PHE A 733 16.39 14.71 -9.17
C PHE A 733 17.09 13.40 -9.53
N ALA A 734 17.69 13.32 -10.73
CA ALA A 734 18.41 12.14 -11.18
C ALA A 734 19.61 11.80 -10.28
N ALA A 735 20.40 12.80 -9.88
CA ALA A 735 21.57 12.60 -9.03
C ALA A 735 21.18 12.03 -7.65
N VAL A 736 20.22 12.65 -6.96
CA VAL A 736 19.73 12.17 -5.66
C VAL A 736 19.09 10.79 -5.79
N THR A 737 18.32 10.55 -6.85
CA THR A 737 17.71 9.25 -7.17
C THR A 737 18.75 8.14 -7.28
N LEU A 738 19.86 8.43 -7.94
CA LEU A 738 20.94 7.48 -8.18
C LEU A 738 21.70 7.16 -6.89
N ALA A 739 21.93 8.15 -6.04
CA ALA A 739 22.51 7.94 -4.71
C ALA A 739 21.61 7.08 -3.81
N CYS A 740 20.30 7.33 -3.79
CA CYS A 740 19.35 6.48 -3.07
C CYS A 740 19.37 5.03 -3.60
N GLU A 741 19.47 4.84 -4.92
CA GLU A 741 19.56 3.51 -5.51
C GLU A 741 20.85 2.79 -5.13
N ALA A 742 22.00 3.48 -5.18
CA ALA A 742 23.28 2.93 -4.74
C ALA A 742 23.22 2.47 -3.27
N TYR A 743 22.69 3.31 -2.39
CA TYR A 743 22.48 2.97 -0.98
C TYR A 743 21.59 1.72 -0.82
N ILE A 744 20.40 1.71 -1.42
CA ILE A 744 19.43 0.62 -1.27
C ILE A 744 19.99 -0.68 -1.83
N ARG A 745 20.66 -0.64 -2.99
CA ARG A 745 21.28 -1.83 -3.60
C ARG A 745 22.33 -2.41 -2.67
N ARG A 746 23.23 -1.58 -2.12
CA ARG A 746 24.24 -2.02 -1.16
C ARG A 746 23.59 -2.63 0.08
N ALA A 747 22.63 -1.94 0.70
CA ALA A 747 21.94 -2.41 1.89
C ALA A 747 21.18 -3.73 1.67
N CYS A 748 20.56 -3.92 0.49
CA CYS A 748 19.75 -5.11 0.21
C CYS A 748 20.56 -6.32 -0.24
N PHE A 749 21.54 -6.12 -1.12
CA PHE A 749 22.13 -7.21 -1.91
C PHE A 749 23.62 -7.35 -1.75
N ASP A 750 24.29 -6.36 -1.18
CA ASP A 750 25.75 -6.29 -1.08
C ASP A 750 26.46 -6.70 -2.38
N PRO A 751 26.12 -6.08 -3.53
CA PRO A 751 26.59 -6.56 -4.83
C PRO A 751 28.12 -6.39 -4.98
N PRO A 752 28.78 -7.21 -5.82
CA PRO A 752 30.17 -7.01 -6.18
C PRO A 752 30.46 -5.57 -6.64
N SER A 753 31.59 -5.01 -6.23
CA SER A 753 31.88 -3.58 -6.40
C SER A 753 31.99 -3.12 -7.86
N ASN A 754 32.21 -4.03 -8.80
CA ASN A 754 32.21 -3.78 -10.24
C ASN A 754 30.82 -3.53 -10.82
N GLU A 755 29.75 -3.98 -10.17
CA GLU A 755 28.37 -3.75 -10.63
C GLU A 755 27.89 -2.31 -10.34
N ALA A 756 28.54 -1.61 -9.41
CA ALA A 756 28.24 -0.21 -9.08
C ALA A 756 28.95 0.80 -10.00
N ALA A 757 29.93 0.37 -10.80
CA ALA A 757 30.75 1.26 -11.63
C ALA A 757 29.91 2.12 -12.60
N HIS A 758 28.85 1.54 -13.18
CA HIS A 758 27.95 2.28 -14.06
C HIS A 758 27.15 3.38 -13.32
N LEU A 759 26.76 3.13 -12.06
CA LEU A 759 26.04 4.12 -11.25
C LEU A 759 26.98 5.30 -10.91
N ILE A 760 28.22 5.01 -10.54
CA ILE A 760 29.23 6.03 -10.22
C ILE A 760 29.54 6.90 -11.45
N GLU A 761 29.77 6.29 -12.61
CA GLU A 761 30.05 7.02 -13.85
C GLU A 761 28.87 7.90 -14.26
N THR A 762 27.65 7.35 -14.22
CA THR A 762 26.43 8.12 -14.54
C THR A 762 26.27 9.30 -13.58
N PHE A 763 26.55 9.09 -12.30
CA PHE A 763 26.50 10.16 -11.29
C PHE A 763 27.52 11.27 -11.58
N ARG A 764 28.77 10.92 -11.92
CA ARG A 764 29.81 11.88 -12.30
C ARG A 764 29.36 12.75 -13.48
N GLN A 765 28.78 12.14 -14.51
CA GLN A 765 28.26 12.88 -15.67
C GLN A 765 27.13 13.84 -15.30
N LEU A 766 26.20 13.43 -14.43
CA LEU A 766 25.12 14.28 -13.94
C LEU A 766 25.68 15.48 -13.16
N VAL A 767 26.64 15.26 -12.26
CA VAL A 767 27.26 16.31 -11.45
C VAL A 767 27.98 17.33 -12.33
N GLN A 768 28.71 16.88 -13.37
CA GLN A 768 29.35 17.80 -14.31
C GLN A 768 28.33 18.69 -15.02
N ARG A 769 27.17 18.14 -15.40
CA ARG A 769 26.07 18.94 -15.98
C ARG A 769 25.49 19.91 -14.96
N VAL A 770 25.28 19.49 -13.71
CA VAL A 770 24.83 20.39 -12.62
C VAL A 770 25.81 21.54 -12.42
N LYS A 771 27.11 21.26 -12.41
CA LYS A 771 28.17 22.28 -12.25
C LYS A 771 28.17 23.32 -13.36
N SER A 772 27.70 22.99 -14.57
CA SER A 772 27.57 23.97 -15.66
C SER A 772 26.60 25.13 -15.35
N TYR A 773 25.71 24.97 -14.36
CA TYR A 773 24.82 26.02 -13.88
C TYR A 773 25.48 26.96 -12.85
N GLY A 774 26.75 26.74 -12.50
CA GLY A 774 27.51 27.58 -11.56
C GLY A 774 26.90 27.62 -10.16
N ASN A 775 26.93 28.78 -9.52
CA ASN A 775 26.47 28.97 -8.13
C ASN A 775 24.94 29.12 -8.01
N VAL A 776 24.17 28.46 -8.88
CA VAL A 776 22.70 28.45 -8.81
C VAL A 776 22.21 27.51 -7.72
N VAL A 777 22.87 26.36 -7.56
CA VAL A 777 22.52 25.31 -6.59
C VAL A 777 23.14 25.61 -5.24
N GLY A 778 22.38 25.40 -4.16
CA GLY A 778 22.93 25.49 -2.81
C GLY A 778 23.99 24.42 -2.55
N GLN A 779 25.09 24.83 -1.95
CA GLN A 779 26.33 24.05 -1.93
C GLN A 779 26.21 22.71 -1.19
N ASN A 780 25.35 22.60 -0.16
CA ASN A 780 25.20 21.37 0.62
C ASN A 780 24.25 20.34 0.03
N LEU A 781 23.51 20.67 -1.05
CA LEU A 781 22.48 19.78 -1.57
C LEU A 781 23.02 18.40 -1.99
N LEU A 782 24.25 18.36 -2.50
CA LEU A 782 24.88 17.13 -2.98
C LEU A 782 25.88 16.50 -1.99
N ALA A 783 26.00 17.03 -0.76
CA ALA A 783 26.91 16.49 0.24
C ALA A 783 26.63 15.01 0.56
N TRP A 784 25.36 14.67 0.85
CA TRP A 784 24.96 13.29 1.10
C TRP A 784 25.09 12.38 -0.13
N PRO A 785 24.63 12.79 -1.34
CA PRO A 785 24.89 12.04 -2.56
C PRO A 785 26.38 11.77 -2.83
N PHE A 786 27.26 12.75 -2.62
CA PHE A 786 28.71 12.55 -2.75
C PHE A 786 29.25 11.54 -1.76
N PHE A 787 28.77 11.57 -0.51
CA PHE A 787 29.16 10.58 0.48
C PHE A 787 28.78 9.16 0.10
N VAL A 788 27.53 8.95 -0.33
CA VAL A 788 27.07 7.60 -0.73
C VAL A 788 27.89 7.08 -1.91
N MET A 789 28.13 7.93 -2.92
CA MET A 789 28.93 7.54 -4.07
C MET A 789 30.39 7.28 -3.71
N ALA A 790 30.97 8.05 -2.79
CA ALA A 790 32.31 7.80 -2.26
C ALA A 790 32.36 6.46 -1.53
N ALA A 791 31.43 6.19 -0.60
CA ALA A 791 31.37 4.94 0.14
C ALA A 791 31.26 3.72 -0.79
N GLU A 792 30.51 3.85 -1.87
CA GLU A 792 30.33 2.82 -2.89
C GLU A 792 31.53 2.68 -3.86
N SER A 793 32.45 3.66 -3.89
CA SER A 793 33.55 3.70 -4.85
C SER A 793 34.64 2.66 -4.58
N SER A 794 35.01 1.94 -5.63
CA SER A 794 36.00 0.85 -5.58
C SER A 794 37.34 1.17 -6.22
N THR A 795 37.41 2.16 -7.12
CA THR A 795 38.65 2.61 -7.76
C THR A 795 39.25 3.79 -7.01
N GLN A 796 40.58 3.93 -7.01
CA GLN A 796 41.23 5.08 -6.36
C GLN A 796 40.83 6.41 -7.02
N GLU A 797 40.63 6.42 -8.34
CA GLU A 797 40.21 7.63 -9.06
C GLU A 797 38.84 8.14 -8.60
N ASP A 798 37.84 7.25 -8.50
CA ASP A 798 36.50 7.64 -8.06
C ASP A 798 36.50 8.10 -6.60
N ARG A 799 37.27 7.42 -5.76
CA ARG A 799 37.48 7.79 -4.36
C ARG A 799 38.05 9.20 -4.23
N ASP A 800 39.12 9.51 -4.97
CA ASP A 800 39.75 10.82 -4.94
C ASP A 800 38.81 11.91 -5.47
N PHE A 801 38.05 11.61 -6.54
CA PHE A 801 37.05 12.53 -7.08
C PHE A 801 36.03 12.96 -6.01
N PHE A 802 35.34 12.02 -5.36
CA PHE A 802 34.28 12.37 -4.41
C PHE A 802 34.83 12.96 -3.10
N LEU A 803 36.02 12.54 -2.64
CA LEU A 803 36.67 13.19 -1.50
C LEU A 803 37.02 14.65 -1.80
N ASN A 804 37.49 14.95 -3.01
CA ASN A 804 37.77 16.32 -3.42
C ASN A 804 36.49 17.18 -3.50
N GLU A 805 35.36 16.60 -3.91
CA GLU A 805 34.06 17.31 -3.87
C GLU A 805 33.63 17.66 -2.44
N LEU A 806 33.72 16.72 -1.51
CA LEU A 806 33.40 16.95 -0.09
C LEU A 806 34.36 17.96 0.56
N GLN A 807 35.65 17.90 0.21
CA GLN A 807 36.65 18.86 0.69
C GLN A 807 36.39 20.27 0.14
N SER A 808 36.08 20.39 -1.15
CA SER A 808 35.73 21.67 -1.79
C SER A 808 34.47 22.29 -1.15
N LEU A 809 33.52 21.44 -0.75
CA LEU A 809 32.32 21.86 -0.06
C LEU A 809 32.62 22.42 1.34
N TYR A 810 33.52 21.81 2.10
CA TYR A 810 34.01 22.39 3.35
C TYR A 810 34.71 23.73 3.13
N GLU A 811 35.56 23.84 2.11
CA GLU A 811 36.29 25.07 1.82
C GLU A 811 35.32 26.22 1.51
N ALA A 812 34.32 25.95 0.67
CA ALA A 812 33.31 26.91 0.26
C ALA A 812 32.35 27.30 1.39
N THR A 813 31.85 26.33 2.15
CA THR A 813 30.80 26.56 3.18
C THR A 813 31.38 26.80 4.56
N GLY A 814 32.31 25.95 5.00
CA GLY A 814 32.84 25.92 6.37
C GLY A 814 32.21 24.83 7.22
N TYR A 815 31.35 24.03 6.62
CA TYR A 815 30.53 23.06 7.33
C TYR A 815 31.40 21.85 7.66
N ARG A 816 31.69 21.68 8.95
CA ARG A 816 32.59 20.61 9.42
C ARG A 816 31.96 19.22 9.27
N SER A 817 30.66 19.13 9.00
CA SER A 817 29.97 17.90 8.58
C SER A 817 30.68 17.21 7.40
N ALA A 818 31.11 17.98 6.40
CA ALA A 818 31.79 17.45 5.23
C ALA A 818 33.15 16.79 5.57
N LEU A 819 33.93 17.41 6.47
CA LEU A 819 35.21 16.84 6.93
C LEU A 819 35.00 15.55 7.73
N ARG A 820 33.99 15.52 8.60
CA ARG A 820 33.62 14.29 9.30
C ARG A 820 33.19 13.21 8.31
N GLY A 821 32.49 13.58 7.25
CA GLY A 821 32.12 12.65 6.19
C GLY A 821 33.32 12.01 5.50
N VAL A 822 34.32 12.83 5.18
CA VAL A 822 35.60 12.36 4.64
C VAL A 822 36.29 11.38 5.59
N GLU A 823 36.32 11.66 6.89
CA GLU A 823 36.87 10.76 7.91
C GLU A 823 36.11 9.43 7.95
N THR A 824 34.78 9.46 7.97
CA THR A 824 33.96 8.25 7.98
C THR A 824 34.16 7.39 6.73
N ILE A 825 34.20 8.01 5.54
CA ILE A 825 34.45 7.29 4.28
C ILE A 825 35.79 6.54 4.35
N ARG A 826 36.84 7.21 4.86
CA ARG A 826 38.16 6.59 5.01
C ARG A 826 38.11 5.39 5.95
N ASN A 827 37.39 5.49 7.07
CA ASN A 827 37.19 4.38 8.00
C ASN A 827 36.44 3.21 7.34
N MET A 828 35.42 3.50 6.52
CA MET A 828 34.68 2.48 5.77
C MET A 828 35.58 1.71 4.80
N TRP A 829 36.43 2.41 4.04
CA TRP A 829 37.35 1.75 3.11
C TRP A 829 38.44 0.94 3.83
N GLN A 830 38.83 1.34 5.05
CA GLN A 830 39.79 0.59 5.87
C GLN A 830 39.19 -0.72 6.42
N ALA A 831 37.87 -0.79 6.64
CA ALA A 831 37.19 -2.00 7.12
C ALA A 831 37.19 -3.17 6.11
N GLY A 832 37.65 -2.93 4.87
CA GLY A 832 37.87 -3.95 3.86
C GLY A 832 36.65 -4.30 3.01
N LEU A 833 36.88 -4.88 1.83
CA LEU A 833 35.87 -5.15 0.79
C LEU A 833 34.81 -6.20 1.19
N ASN A 834 35.07 -7.01 2.23
CA ASN A 834 34.13 -8.03 2.72
C ASN A 834 33.12 -7.47 3.73
N THR A 835 33.23 -6.18 4.07
CA THR A 835 32.36 -5.54 5.05
C THR A 835 31.45 -4.55 4.32
N ARG A 836 30.15 -4.80 4.34
CA ARG A 836 29.15 -3.93 3.74
C ARG A 836 29.11 -2.58 4.46
N TRP A 837 29.45 -1.49 3.78
CA TRP A 837 29.60 -0.18 4.42
C TRP A 837 28.33 0.37 5.06
N THR A 838 27.14 0.00 4.57
CA THR A 838 25.85 0.39 5.19
C THR A 838 25.68 -0.18 6.59
N SER A 839 26.27 -1.35 6.87
CA SER A 839 26.28 -1.94 8.22
C SER A 839 27.32 -1.33 9.16
N LEU A 840 28.28 -0.58 8.60
CA LEU A 840 29.24 0.22 9.36
C LEU A 840 28.71 1.60 9.73
N LEU A 841 27.52 1.96 9.23
CA LEU A 841 26.78 3.11 9.70
C LEU A 841 26.30 2.78 11.12
N GLY A 842 27.04 3.30 12.09
CA GLY A 842 26.94 2.89 13.48
C GLY A 842 26.22 3.87 14.38
N GLY A 843 24.89 3.71 14.52
CA GLY A 843 24.12 4.07 15.71
C GLY A 843 24.40 5.44 16.33
N TYR A 844 24.11 5.60 17.63
CA TYR A 844 24.02 6.92 18.27
C TYR A 844 25.31 7.77 18.28
N ASP A 845 26.52 7.31 17.96
CA ASP A 845 27.74 8.10 18.25
C ASP A 845 28.56 8.54 17.02
N GLN A 846 28.03 8.37 15.81
CA GLN A 846 28.69 8.82 14.59
C GLN A 846 27.69 9.59 13.70
N PHE A 847 28.22 10.43 12.82
CA PHE A 847 27.56 11.15 11.71
C PHE A 847 27.11 12.61 11.89
N LEU A 848 27.52 13.36 10.87
CA LEU A 848 26.75 14.39 10.20
C LEU A 848 27.36 14.62 8.81
N ILE A 849 26.66 14.23 7.75
CA ILE A 849 26.99 14.61 6.36
C ILE A 849 25.72 15.13 5.73
N MET A 850 25.49 16.40 6.00
CA MET A 850 24.38 17.18 5.51
C MET A 850 24.82 18.62 5.41
#